data_AF-A0A423U5N4-F1
#
_entry.id   AF-A0A423U5N4-F1
#
_cell.length_a   1.000
_cell.length_b   1.000
_cell.length_c   1.000
_cell.angle_alpha   90.00
_cell.angle_beta   90.00
_cell.angle_gamma   90.00
#
_symmetry.space_group_name_H-M   'P 1'
#
loop_
_entity.id
_entity.type
_entity.pdbx_description
1 polymer ?
#
loop_
_entity_poly.entity_id
_entity_poly.type
_entity_poly.pdbx_seq_one_letter_code
_entity_poly.pdbx_strand_id
1 'polypeptide(L)'
;MRLLACGYLACLEVMAQLLRLPSVLCWHTHMDFVISNYYGARCENFSFFAPVLGGFVGRNRRPVHRALRDPRTWFSFEKGRNTITDIDQTTMTGHGTCVAVKVYRHDYKAFLFKDIECYYCVHFNVRTVNVLEKSETGCVTFPTGYTPSLEEACSEMDKNQALITMFNENYVPKNCRSAIEGVWHFAYQNRFSFTGECNHPEARIQSCQEPGNQFLIANQKFNITFKKCEGIKESFEGAKEFSCLGDWFVGKNHYFAVANTKESRKDEKYRCFVRNRDDDIYMGHSITPECSVLNTPENSPFRFRMDPVKQETVNPGCLLPKNFSGEWVNTAHTEADVFINQTHIIETTYPDEGRFRRTIYVCREQRDNRFMMARLNIDGCQKDYVCFEFVPRHHNIIRFRKGREMIKEEFSTVCSYVQFQSGREWNYDLMLAKDPVPVKCPVAGKFNFTQTGELRFETRILGGVTKSPWDHIYCRENISDLSVCDQDQKEIWIDAHYCISVDAYGRHVDIYSDPDYKLKCVGYWKENLKSYLITYDELDPYSKYRCWVYQRADLNKILMSQSVGPFCNLHQTVHGTGGGSAVAIKMVEYEREHDRCPMHFDDGANPWQEPGSQIHKFRFTAGSEFVSASLVTILLSFVVSWLLSRKP
;
A
#
# COMPACT_ATOMS: atom_id res chain seq x y z
N MET A 1 -35.41 -14.50 48.50
CA MET A 1 -34.91 -15.41 49.57
C MET A 1 -33.54 -15.90 49.12
N ARG A 2 -32.44 -15.36 49.66
CA ARG A 2 -31.63 -15.92 50.79
C ARG A 2 -31.17 -17.36 50.50
N LEU A 3 -29.92 -17.78 50.66
CA LEU A 3 -28.63 -17.26 51.14
C LEU A 3 -27.61 -18.37 50.76
N LEU A 4 -26.36 -18.08 50.38
CA LEU A 4 -25.22 -18.11 51.32
C LEU A 4 -23.97 -17.47 50.67
N ALA A 5 -23.43 -16.47 51.37
CA ALA A 5 -22.05 -15.93 51.28
C ALA A 5 -21.09 -16.84 52.10
N CYS A 6 -19.76 -16.69 52.21
CA CYS A 6 -18.87 -15.52 52.33
C CYS A 6 -17.40 -16.03 52.29
N GLY A 7 -16.44 -15.31 51.68
CA GLY A 7 -15.40 -14.50 52.36
C GLY A 7 -14.06 -14.74 51.62
N TYR A 8 -13.09 -13.81 51.45
CA TYR A 8 -12.65 -12.67 52.25
C TYR A 8 -11.87 -11.67 51.37
N LEU A 9 -12.01 -10.38 51.66
CA LEU A 9 -11.20 -9.27 51.15
C LEU A 9 -11.07 -8.26 52.31
N ALA A 10 -9.85 -7.92 52.74
CA ALA A 10 -9.42 -6.63 53.33
C ALA A 10 -8.21 -6.75 54.29
N CYS A 11 -7.15 -5.99 54.00
CA CYS A 11 -6.28 -5.16 54.88
C CYS A 11 -5.04 -4.76 54.04
N LEU A 12 -5.02 -3.60 53.35
CA LEU A 12 -4.62 -2.25 53.79
C LEU A 12 -3.18 -2.12 54.35
N GLU A 13 -2.39 -1.30 53.63
CA GLU A 13 -1.42 -0.30 54.08
C GLU A 13 -0.44 -0.64 55.22
N VAL A 14 0.87 -0.61 54.91
CA VAL A 14 1.95 0.04 55.70
C VAL A 14 3.26 0.07 54.86
N MET A 15 3.87 1.27 54.76
CA MET A 15 5.27 1.60 54.43
C MET A 15 5.75 1.63 52.97
N ALA A 16 5.54 2.79 52.36
CA ALA A 16 6.61 3.47 51.62
C ALA A 16 7.48 4.26 52.63
N GLN A 17 8.80 4.03 52.65
CA GLN A 17 9.85 5.00 53.02
C GLN A 17 11.22 4.31 53.08
N LEU A 18 12.08 4.57 52.08
CA LEU A 18 13.48 4.99 52.26
C LEU A 18 14.16 5.15 50.88
N LEU A 19 14.18 6.41 50.40
CA LEU A 19 15.33 7.16 49.82
C LEU A 19 16.09 6.51 48.63
N ARG A 20 16.45 7.15 47.51
CA ARG A 20 16.55 8.55 47.07
C ARG A 20 16.90 8.53 45.56
N LEU A 21 16.31 9.43 44.78
CA LEU A 21 16.76 9.87 43.44
C LEU A 21 18.12 10.65 43.58
N PRO A 22 18.96 10.88 42.52
CA PRO A 22 18.50 11.55 41.29
C PRO A 22 19.25 11.33 39.93
N SER A 23 18.49 11.62 38.87
CA SER A 23 18.82 12.39 37.64
C SER A 23 20.03 12.09 36.74
N VAL A 24 19.69 11.98 35.45
CA VAL A 24 20.42 12.44 34.24
C VAL A 24 21.65 11.63 33.80
N LEU A 25 21.48 10.89 32.71
CA LEU A 25 22.38 10.94 31.54
C LEU A 25 21.72 10.20 30.38
N CYS A 26 21.59 10.89 29.24
CA CYS A 26 21.59 10.26 27.93
C CYS A 26 22.72 9.21 27.89
N TRP A 27 22.56 8.16 27.09
CA TRP A 27 23.56 7.71 26.13
C TRP A 27 22.94 6.58 25.30
N HIS A 28 23.17 6.68 24.00
CA HIS A 28 23.03 5.58 23.05
C HIS A 28 23.66 4.32 23.62
N THR A 29 22.89 3.23 23.68
CA THR A 29 23.46 1.88 23.74
C THR A 29 22.96 1.10 22.55
N HIS A 30 23.83 1.05 21.54
CA HIS A 30 24.02 -0.11 20.69
C HIS A 30 23.73 -1.39 21.46
N MET A 31 22.69 -2.14 21.06
CA MET A 31 22.66 -3.56 21.37
C MET A 31 23.62 -4.23 20.40
N ASP A 32 24.86 -4.37 20.85
CA ASP A 32 25.79 -5.36 20.32
C ASP A 32 25.14 -6.73 20.45
N PHE A 33 24.64 -7.25 19.32
CA PHE A 33 24.34 -8.66 19.19
C PHE A 33 25.67 -9.40 19.32
N VAL A 34 25.90 -9.99 20.49
CA VAL A 34 26.95 -10.99 20.69
C VAL A 34 26.63 -12.16 19.77
N ILE A 35 27.30 -12.21 18.61
CA ILE A 35 27.36 -13.37 17.74
C ILE A 35 28.14 -14.44 18.52
N SER A 36 27.44 -15.33 19.21
CA SER A 36 28.08 -16.55 19.69
C SER A 36 28.30 -17.47 18.48
N ASN A 37 29.52 -17.48 17.96
CA ASN A 37 30.01 -18.52 17.06
C ASN A 37 29.94 -19.87 17.80
N TYR A 38 28.89 -20.66 17.55
CA TYR A 38 28.85 -22.04 18.02
C TYR A 38 29.82 -22.87 17.15
N TYR A 39 30.95 -23.26 17.76
CA TYR A 39 31.87 -24.24 17.21
C TYR A 39 31.32 -25.66 17.40
N GLY A 40 31.16 -26.40 16.29
CA GLY A 40 31.14 -27.86 16.20
C GLY A 40 30.06 -28.62 17.00
N ALA A 41 28.85 -28.75 16.45
CA ALA A 41 27.89 -29.75 16.93
C ALA A 41 28.14 -31.11 16.24
N ARG A 42 28.21 -32.20 17.03
CA ARG A 42 28.16 -33.58 16.50
C ARG A 42 26.76 -33.89 15.95
N CYS A 43 26.66 -34.69 14.89
CA CYS A 43 25.38 -35.08 14.28
C CYS A 43 24.57 -36.05 15.17
N GLU A 44 24.06 -35.60 16.31
CA GLU A 44 23.05 -36.33 17.08
C GLU A 44 21.67 -35.77 16.71
N ASN A 45 21.04 -36.38 15.69
CA ASN A 45 19.74 -36.02 15.09
C ASN A 45 19.68 -34.63 14.43
N PHE A 46 20.18 -34.49 13.20
CA PHE A 46 20.00 -33.25 12.45
C PHE A 46 18.63 -33.20 11.76
N SER A 47 17.96 -32.04 11.80
CA SER A 47 16.71 -31.82 11.07
C SER A 47 16.80 -30.56 10.20
N PHE A 48 16.23 -30.64 9.00
CA PHE A 48 16.26 -29.53 8.05
C PHE A 48 15.36 -28.36 8.49
N PHE A 49 14.36 -28.58 9.37
CA PHE A 49 13.32 -27.57 9.69
C PHE A 49 13.00 -27.38 11.19
N ALA A 50 13.81 -27.88 12.15
CA ALA A 50 13.59 -27.54 13.56
C ALA A 50 14.17 -26.16 13.93
N PRO A 51 13.47 -25.38 14.79
CA PRO A 51 14.09 -24.25 15.48
C PRO A 51 15.04 -24.77 16.57
N VAL A 52 16.21 -24.14 16.69
CA VAL A 52 17.15 -24.35 17.80
C VAL A 52 16.47 -23.84 19.08
N LEU A 53 15.99 -24.75 19.94
CA LEU A 53 15.37 -24.41 21.22
C LEU A 53 16.42 -24.30 22.32
N GLY A 54 16.75 -23.07 22.73
CA GLY A 54 17.25 -22.73 24.07
C GLY A 54 16.06 -22.47 25.00
N GLY A 55 16.05 -23.07 26.18
CA GLY A 55 14.86 -23.34 26.98
C GLY A 55 14.18 -22.15 27.67
N PHE A 56 12.85 -22.27 27.82
CA PHE A 56 12.06 -21.81 28.97
C PHE A 56 10.79 -22.67 29.05
N VAL A 57 10.56 -23.30 30.20
CA VAL A 57 9.40 -24.16 30.47
C VAL A 57 8.17 -23.27 30.71
N GLY A 58 7.21 -23.32 29.77
CA GLY A 58 5.90 -22.67 29.90
C GLY A 58 4.84 -23.45 29.13
N ARG A 59 3.95 -24.13 29.86
CA ARG A 59 2.82 -24.91 29.34
C ARG A 59 1.84 -24.01 28.58
N ASN A 60 1.74 -24.24 27.27
CA ASN A 60 0.58 -24.12 26.36
C ASN A 60 0.99 -23.54 25.01
N ARG A 61 1.54 -24.39 24.13
CA ARG A 61 1.49 -24.18 22.68
C ARG A 61 1.13 -25.49 22.00
N ARG A 62 0.05 -25.48 21.23
CA ARG A 62 -0.32 -26.55 20.29
C ARG A 62 0.82 -26.70 19.26
N PRO A 63 1.32 -27.91 18.97
CA PRO A 63 2.44 -28.06 18.06
C PRO A 63 1.96 -27.98 16.61
N VAL A 64 2.41 -26.96 15.89
CA VAL A 64 2.53 -27.01 14.43
C VAL A 64 3.99 -27.34 14.13
N HIS A 65 4.21 -28.25 13.17
CA HIS A 65 5.49 -28.81 12.68
C HIS A 65 5.98 -30.11 13.34
N ARG A 66 5.27 -31.20 13.00
CA ARG A 66 5.76 -32.58 13.03
C ARG A 66 6.04 -33.02 11.58
N ALA A 67 7.15 -32.58 10.97
CA ALA A 67 7.38 -32.80 9.54
C ALA A 67 8.67 -33.56 9.16
N LEU A 68 9.64 -33.77 10.05
CA LEU A 68 10.88 -34.47 9.70
C LEU A 68 11.41 -35.31 10.84
N ARG A 69 10.77 -36.46 11.04
CA ARG A 69 11.35 -37.59 11.77
C ARG A 69 11.58 -38.80 10.85
N ASP A 70 11.14 -38.72 9.59
CA ASP A 70 11.10 -39.85 8.67
C ASP A 70 12.10 -39.65 7.51
N PRO A 71 12.79 -40.72 7.09
CA PRO A 71 13.68 -40.70 5.93
C PRO A 71 12.93 -40.22 4.68
N ARG A 72 13.58 -39.38 3.87
CA ARG A 72 13.01 -38.84 2.64
C ARG A 72 13.87 -39.21 1.44
N THR A 73 13.19 -39.57 0.37
CA THR A 73 13.80 -39.89 -0.92
C THR A 73 13.73 -38.63 -1.81
N TRP A 74 14.88 -38.26 -2.37
CA TRP A 74 15.04 -37.06 -3.18
C TRP A 74 15.52 -37.42 -4.58
N PHE A 75 14.87 -36.86 -5.58
CA PHE A 75 15.21 -37.01 -6.98
C PHE A 75 15.96 -35.78 -7.48
N SER A 76 17.09 -35.98 -8.16
CA SER A 76 17.86 -34.94 -8.83
C SER A 76 18.29 -35.40 -10.22
N PHE A 77 18.55 -34.45 -11.10
CA PHE A 77 19.19 -34.70 -12.38
C PHE A 77 20.60 -34.12 -12.33
N GLU A 78 21.59 -35.00 -12.44
CA GLU A 78 22.99 -34.68 -12.19
C GLU A 78 23.83 -35.24 -13.33
N LYS A 79 24.64 -34.38 -13.98
CA LYS A 79 25.56 -34.77 -15.06
C LYS A 79 24.88 -35.61 -16.17
N GLY A 80 23.65 -35.27 -16.51
CA GLY A 80 22.87 -35.96 -17.55
C GLY A 80 22.24 -37.28 -17.11
N ARG A 81 22.23 -37.61 -15.81
CA ARG A 81 21.68 -38.85 -15.27
C ARG A 81 20.68 -38.58 -14.14
N ASN A 82 19.70 -39.47 -14.03
CA ASN A 82 18.75 -39.49 -12.93
C ASN A 82 19.43 -40.06 -11.67
N THR A 83 19.46 -39.27 -10.60
CA THR A 83 20.02 -39.66 -9.30
C THR A 83 18.90 -39.68 -8.26
N ILE A 84 18.88 -40.72 -7.43
CA ILE A 84 17.99 -40.81 -6.26
C ILE A 84 18.88 -40.81 -5.02
N THR A 85 18.62 -39.88 -4.12
CA THR A 85 19.35 -39.71 -2.88
C THR A 85 18.41 -39.87 -1.71
N ASP A 86 18.67 -40.86 -0.87
CA ASP A 86 17.94 -41.03 0.38
C ASP A 86 18.71 -40.30 1.48
N ILE A 87 18.02 -39.39 2.16
CA ILE A 87 18.58 -38.60 3.24
C ILE A 87 17.83 -38.96 4.52
N ASP A 88 18.56 -39.54 5.47
CA ASP A 88 18.07 -39.87 6.80
C ASP A 88 18.71 -38.96 7.86
N GLN A 89 18.37 -39.15 9.14
CA GLN A 89 18.87 -38.36 10.27
C GLN A 89 20.38 -38.50 10.50
N THR A 90 21.02 -39.50 9.90
CA THR A 90 22.45 -39.81 10.11
C THR A 90 23.23 -40.11 8.84
N THR A 91 22.57 -40.40 7.72
CA THR A 91 23.23 -40.89 6.49
C THR A 91 22.66 -40.25 5.24
N MET A 92 23.49 -40.21 4.20
CA MET A 92 23.10 -39.81 2.84
C MET A 92 23.62 -40.84 1.85
N THR A 93 22.75 -41.29 0.93
CA THR A 93 23.14 -42.26 -0.12
C THR A 93 24.35 -41.76 -0.90
N GLY A 94 25.39 -42.58 -1.00
CA GLY A 94 26.62 -42.25 -1.74
C GLY A 94 27.64 -41.39 -0.99
N HIS A 95 27.37 -40.99 0.27
CA HIS A 95 28.28 -40.13 1.03
C HIS A 95 28.59 -40.63 2.46
N GLY A 96 27.87 -41.65 2.95
CA GLY A 96 28.12 -42.29 4.24
C GLY A 96 27.43 -41.59 5.42
N THR A 97 28.12 -41.50 6.56
CA THR A 97 27.55 -41.04 7.85
C THR A 97 27.91 -39.57 8.15
N CYS A 98 26.97 -38.81 8.72
CA CYS A 98 27.19 -37.42 9.12
C CYS A 98 28.12 -37.34 10.33
N VAL A 99 29.21 -36.58 10.21
CA VAL A 99 30.21 -36.38 11.27
C VAL A 99 30.08 -35.00 11.91
N ALA A 100 29.83 -33.97 11.10
CA ALA A 100 29.70 -32.60 11.58
C ALA A 100 28.64 -31.81 10.79
N VAL A 101 28.02 -30.84 11.46
CA VAL A 101 27.09 -29.89 10.84
C VAL A 101 27.43 -28.46 11.25
N LYS A 102 27.32 -27.54 10.30
CA LYS A 102 27.41 -26.09 10.55
C LYS A 102 26.19 -25.40 9.96
N VAL A 103 25.43 -24.73 10.82
CA VAL A 103 24.26 -23.96 10.40
C VAL A 103 24.70 -22.51 10.23
N TYR A 104 24.70 -22.02 8.99
CA TYR A 104 25.00 -20.61 8.71
C TYR A 104 23.73 -19.75 8.82
N ARG A 105 22.64 -20.24 8.22
CA ARG A 105 21.30 -19.64 8.31
C ARG A 105 20.25 -20.73 8.42
N HIS A 106 19.00 -20.35 8.67
CA HIS A 106 17.88 -21.29 8.76
C HIS A 106 17.71 -22.12 7.46
N ASP A 107 17.97 -21.48 6.33
CA ASP A 107 17.86 -22.01 4.96
C ASP A 107 19.20 -22.53 4.40
N TYR A 108 20.34 -22.23 5.02
CA TYR A 108 21.67 -22.62 4.52
C TYR A 108 22.49 -23.39 5.56
N LYS A 109 22.79 -24.65 5.26
CA LYS A 109 23.43 -25.60 6.17
C LYS A 109 24.53 -26.37 5.47
N ALA A 110 25.68 -26.53 6.12
CA ALA A 110 26.78 -27.35 5.66
C ALA A 110 26.89 -28.63 6.49
N PHE A 111 27.10 -29.75 5.82
CA PHE A 111 27.24 -31.06 6.40
C PHE A 111 28.53 -31.71 5.94
N LEU A 112 29.20 -32.38 6.86
CA LEU A 112 30.35 -33.21 6.59
C LEU A 112 29.95 -34.67 6.74
N PHE A 113 29.95 -35.40 5.63
CA PHE A 113 29.72 -36.83 5.61
C PHE A 113 31.05 -37.59 5.48
N LYS A 114 31.12 -38.76 6.11
CA LYS A 114 32.26 -39.67 6.06
C LYS A 114 31.82 -41.01 5.48
N ASP A 115 32.47 -41.39 4.39
CA ASP A 115 32.44 -42.73 3.84
C ASP A 115 33.71 -43.50 4.30
N ILE A 116 33.89 -44.74 3.84
CA ILE A 116 34.93 -45.66 4.34
C ILE A 116 36.33 -45.02 4.35
N GLU A 117 36.70 -44.28 3.29
CA GLU A 117 38.06 -43.72 3.13
C GLU A 117 38.10 -42.21 2.87
N CYS A 118 36.97 -41.53 2.71
CA CYS A 118 36.95 -40.10 2.39
C CYS A 118 35.78 -39.34 2.99
N TYR A 119 35.89 -38.01 2.91
CA TYR A 119 34.89 -37.07 3.40
C TYR A 119 34.25 -36.30 2.24
N TYR A 120 32.96 -36.02 2.39
CA TYR A 120 32.18 -35.20 1.48
C TYR A 120 31.62 -34.01 2.22
N CYS A 121 31.94 -32.80 1.76
CA CYS A 121 31.26 -31.60 2.21
C CYS A 121 30.05 -31.34 1.32
N VAL A 122 28.87 -31.23 1.92
CA VAL A 122 27.61 -30.93 1.23
C VAL A 122 26.97 -29.71 1.85
N HIS A 123 26.73 -28.69 1.03
CA HIS A 123 25.95 -27.52 1.41
C HIS A 123 24.54 -27.66 0.89
N PHE A 124 23.56 -27.56 1.79
CA PHE A 124 22.14 -27.55 1.46
C PHE A 124 21.57 -26.14 1.59
N ASN A 125 20.85 -25.74 0.55
CA ASN A 125 19.95 -24.60 0.49
C ASN A 125 18.51 -25.11 0.54
N VAL A 126 17.85 -24.93 1.67
CA VAL A 126 16.47 -25.34 1.89
C VAL A 126 15.54 -24.28 1.30
N ARG A 127 15.01 -24.54 0.09
CA ARG A 127 14.06 -23.63 -0.57
C ARG A 127 12.65 -23.82 -0.01
N THR A 128 12.16 -25.06 -0.02
CA THR A 128 10.84 -25.40 0.49
C THR A 128 10.85 -26.80 1.10
N VAL A 129 9.71 -27.24 1.67
CA VAL A 129 9.57 -28.61 2.20
C VAL A 129 9.72 -29.69 1.12
N ASN A 130 9.55 -29.33 -0.15
CA ASN A 130 9.60 -30.27 -1.28
C ASN A 130 10.80 -30.05 -2.21
N VAL A 131 11.57 -28.97 -2.02
CA VAL A 131 12.67 -28.58 -2.90
C VAL A 131 13.88 -28.20 -2.08
N LEU A 132 14.99 -28.88 -2.34
CA LEU A 132 16.30 -28.58 -1.80
C LEU A 132 17.25 -28.27 -2.96
N GLU A 133 18.22 -27.42 -2.71
CA GLU A 133 19.37 -27.25 -3.60
C GLU A 133 20.62 -27.69 -2.86
N LYS A 134 21.54 -28.38 -3.55
CA LYS A 134 22.83 -28.77 -2.98
C LYS A 134 24.01 -28.31 -3.83
N SER A 135 25.13 -28.04 -3.17
CA SER A 135 26.46 -28.04 -3.76
C SER A 135 27.34 -28.97 -2.93
N GLU A 136 28.24 -29.70 -3.58
CA GLU A 136 29.02 -30.74 -2.92
C GLU A 136 30.43 -30.83 -3.48
N THR A 137 31.38 -31.18 -2.61
CA THR A 137 32.75 -31.50 -3.00
C THR A 137 32.85 -32.92 -3.55
N GLY A 138 33.95 -33.21 -4.24
CA GLY A 138 34.37 -34.59 -4.48
C GLY A 138 34.75 -35.32 -3.17
N CYS A 139 35.20 -36.56 -3.32
CA CYS A 139 35.76 -37.39 -2.26
C CYS A 139 37.12 -36.82 -1.82
N VAL A 140 37.17 -36.16 -0.65
CA VAL A 140 38.39 -35.55 -0.10
C VAL A 140 39.03 -36.53 0.89
N THR A 141 40.29 -36.88 0.66
CA THR A 141 41.04 -37.83 1.51
C THR A 141 41.96 -37.08 2.46
N PHE A 142 42.05 -37.58 3.69
CA PHE A 142 42.92 -37.02 4.73
C PHE A 142 43.82 -38.12 5.31
N PRO A 143 44.97 -37.76 5.92
CA PRO A 143 45.85 -38.74 6.57
C PRO A 143 45.12 -39.62 7.59
N THR A 144 45.53 -40.88 7.69
CA THR A 144 44.92 -41.87 8.60
C THR A 144 44.99 -41.41 10.06
N GLY A 145 43.85 -41.40 10.75
CA GLY A 145 43.74 -40.94 12.15
C GLY A 145 43.40 -39.47 12.33
N TYR A 146 43.31 -38.68 11.24
CA TYR A 146 42.89 -37.28 11.28
C TYR A 146 41.38 -37.14 11.02
N THR A 147 40.69 -36.36 11.86
CA THR A 147 39.31 -35.95 11.63
C THR A 147 39.30 -34.49 11.15
N PRO A 148 39.03 -34.22 9.87
CA PRO A 148 39.09 -32.87 9.32
C PRO A 148 38.01 -31.99 9.92
N SER A 149 38.32 -30.69 10.05
CA SER A 149 37.30 -29.70 10.35
C SER A 149 36.38 -29.49 9.13
N LEU A 150 35.15 -29.01 9.38
CA LEU A 150 34.21 -28.73 8.29
C LEU A 150 34.76 -27.67 7.31
N GLU A 151 35.52 -26.70 7.81
CA GLU A 151 36.12 -25.64 6.98
C GLU A 151 37.23 -26.16 6.06
N GLU A 152 38.04 -27.12 6.53
CA GLU A 152 39.07 -27.77 5.72
C GLU A 152 38.47 -28.64 4.62
N ALA A 153 37.50 -29.48 4.96
CA ALA A 153 36.85 -30.37 3.98
C ALA A 153 36.00 -29.59 2.96
N CYS A 154 35.40 -28.46 3.35
CA CYS A 154 34.61 -27.61 2.45
C CYS A 154 35.45 -26.59 1.66
N SER A 155 36.77 -26.50 1.92
CA SER A 155 37.65 -25.52 1.26
C SER A 155 37.83 -25.80 -0.24
N GLU A 156 37.74 -27.07 -0.65
CA GLU A 156 37.83 -27.51 -2.05
C GLU A 156 36.53 -27.32 -2.84
N MET A 157 35.49 -26.75 -2.25
CA MET A 157 34.22 -26.56 -2.94
C MET A 157 34.33 -25.46 -4.00
N ASP A 158 34.00 -25.79 -5.24
CA ASP A 158 34.00 -24.82 -6.34
C ASP A 158 32.91 -23.77 -6.14
N LYS A 159 33.33 -22.50 -6.06
CA LYS A 159 32.45 -21.34 -5.90
C LYS A 159 31.57 -21.09 -7.13
N ASN A 160 31.97 -21.62 -8.29
CA ASN A 160 31.25 -21.47 -9.56
C ASN A 160 30.38 -22.69 -9.91
N GLN A 161 30.32 -23.70 -9.03
CA GLN A 161 29.49 -24.87 -9.25
C GLN A 161 28.01 -24.50 -9.30
N ALA A 162 27.32 -24.92 -10.36
CA ALA A 162 25.88 -24.78 -10.46
C ALA A 162 25.20 -25.60 -9.35
N LEU A 163 24.23 -24.99 -8.67
CA LEU A 163 23.45 -25.67 -7.64
C LEU A 163 22.64 -26.80 -8.27
N ILE A 164 22.67 -27.97 -7.63
CA ILE A 164 21.89 -29.14 -8.02
C ILE A 164 20.53 -29.05 -7.31
N THR A 165 19.44 -29.02 -8.08
CA THR A 165 18.09 -29.03 -7.51
C THR A 165 17.63 -30.47 -7.23
N MET A 166 17.07 -30.70 -6.04
CA MET A 166 16.53 -31.97 -5.59
C MET A 166 15.05 -31.82 -5.23
N PHE A 167 14.21 -32.74 -5.71
CA PHE A 167 12.77 -32.78 -5.48
C PHE A 167 12.40 -33.96 -4.58
N ASN A 168 11.57 -33.73 -3.57
CA ASN A 168 11.04 -34.80 -2.74
C ASN A 168 10.08 -35.69 -3.55
N GLU A 169 10.32 -37.00 -3.59
CA GLU A 169 9.43 -37.91 -4.33
C GLU A 169 8.05 -38.02 -3.69
N ASN A 170 8.02 -37.97 -2.35
CA ASN A 170 6.80 -37.96 -1.53
C ASN A 170 6.44 -36.52 -1.16
N TYR A 171 6.29 -35.67 -2.17
CA TYR A 171 5.99 -34.25 -1.95
C TYR A 171 4.58 -34.02 -1.39
N VAL A 172 4.45 -32.97 -0.58
CA VAL A 172 3.15 -32.47 -0.11
C VAL A 172 2.79 -31.25 -0.94
N PRO A 173 1.78 -31.32 -1.83
CA PRO A 173 1.42 -30.20 -2.68
C PRO A 173 1.15 -28.91 -1.90
N LYS A 174 1.57 -27.79 -2.47
CA LYS A 174 1.39 -26.43 -1.94
C LYS A 174 0.39 -25.66 -2.79
N ASN A 175 -0.21 -24.62 -2.21
CA ASN A 175 -1.13 -23.76 -2.95
C ASN A 175 -0.35 -23.03 -4.06
N CYS A 176 -0.87 -23.06 -5.28
CA CYS A 176 -0.25 -22.40 -6.43
C CYS A 176 -0.40 -20.88 -6.43
N ARG A 177 -1.25 -20.30 -5.56
CA ARG A 177 -1.54 -18.86 -5.51
C ARG A 177 -0.30 -17.98 -5.40
N SER A 178 0.68 -18.37 -4.58
CA SER A 178 1.93 -17.60 -4.44
C SER A 178 2.79 -17.69 -5.70
N ALA A 179 2.71 -18.78 -6.46
CA ALA A 179 3.47 -19.02 -7.68
C ALA A 179 2.84 -18.36 -8.92
N ILE A 180 1.61 -18.76 -9.25
CA ILE A 180 0.85 -18.27 -10.40
C ILE A 180 -0.65 -18.30 -10.07
N GLU A 181 -1.33 -17.18 -10.28
CA GLU A 181 -2.77 -17.03 -10.13
C GLU A 181 -3.30 -16.36 -11.40
N GLY A 182 -4.48 -16.78 -11.87
CA GLY A 182 -5.12 -16.17 -13.04
C GLY A 182 -5.35 -17.10 -14.22
N VAL A 183 -5.99 -16.54 -15.24
CA VAL A 183 -6.05 -17.12 -16.59
C VAL A 183 -5.23 -16.26 -17.53
N TRP A 184 -4.29 -16.91 -18.18
CA TRP A 184 -3.34 -16.28 -19.07
C TRP A 184 -3.46 -16.92 -20.44
N HIS A 185 -3.69 -16.09 -21.45
CA HIS A 185 -3.34 -16.45 -22.81
C HIS A 185 -1.82 -16.43 -22.91
N PHE A 186 -1.23 -17.33 -23.69
CA PHE A 186 0.21 -17.29 -23.87
C PHE A 186 0.64 -17.62 -25.29
N ALA A 187 1.69 -16.94 -25.71
CA ALA A 187 2.51 -17.32 -26.83
C ALA A 187 3.78 -17.99 -26.30
N TYR A 188 4.29 -19.01 -26.98
CA TYR A 188 5.46 -19.75 -26.51
C TYR A 188 6.53 -19.93 -27.57
N GLN A 189 7.77 -20.02 -27.10
CA GLN A 189 8.94 -20.28 -27.92
C GLN A 189 9.81 -21.34 -27.24
N ASN A 190 10.18 -22.36 -28.01
CA ASN A 190 11.19 -23.32 -27.59
C ASN A 190 12.47 -23.07 -28.39
N ARG A 191 13.51 -22.57 -27.72
CA ARG A 191 14.79 -22.18 -28.35
C ARG A 191 15.52 -23.35 -29.03
N PHE A 192 15.22 -24.59 -28.65
CA PHE A 192 15.90 -25.79 -29.17
C PHE A 192 15.13 -26.51 -30.28
N SER A 193 13.83 -26.26 -30.40
CA SER A 193 12.99 -26.91 -31.41
C SER A 193 12.83 -26.02 -32.64
N PHE A 194 12.29 -24.80 -32.48
CA PHE A 194 11.96 -23.97 -33.63
C PHE A 194 12.33 -22.50 -33.45
N THR A 195 12.53 -21.82 -34.57
CA THR A 195 12.72 -20.37 -34.63
C THR A 195 11.37 -19.66 -34.73
N GLY A 196 11.19 -18.60 -33.96
CA GLY A 196 9.93 -17.84 -33.88
C GLY A 196 9.10 -18.15 -32.63
N GLU A 197 7.92 -17.54 -32.58
CA GLU A 197 6.99 -17.63 -31.44
C GLU A 197 5.66 -18.21 -31.92
N CYS A 198 5.17 -19.24 -31.23
CA CYS A 198 3.87 -19.84 -31.49
C CYS A 198 2.81 -19.13 -30.64
N ASN A 199 1.94 -18.36 -31.31
CA ASN A 199 0.80 -17.68 -30.69
C ASN A 199 -0.51 -18.25 -31.24
N HIS A 200 -1.30 -18.92 -30.38
CA HIS A 200 -2.57 -19.53 -30.76
C HIS A 200 -3.65 -19.17 -29.72
N PRO A 201 -4.82 -18.62 -30.11
CA PRO A 201 -5.81 -18.03 -29.19
C PRO A 201 -6.37 -18.98 -28.12
N GLU A 202 -6.36 -20.29 -28.38
CA GLU A 202 -6.78 -21.30 -27.41
C GLU A 202 -5.67 -21.76 -26.43
N ALA A 203 -4.42 -21.29 -26.62
CA ALA A 203 -3.33 -21.62 -25.72
C ALA A 203 -3.48 -20.82 -24.42
N ARG A 204 -3.75 -21.51 -23.32
CA ARG A 204 -4.04 -20.87 -22.03
C ARG A 204 -3.46 -21.61 -20.84
N ILE A 205 -3.06 -20.83 -19.84
CA ILE A 205 -2.72 -21.29 -18.49
C ILE A 205 -3.90 -20.92 -17.61
N GLN A 206 -4.42 -21.87 -16.83
CA GLN A 206 -5.48 -21.60 -15.88
C GLN A 206 -5.06 -22.10 -14.48
N SER A 207 -4.88 -21.13 -13.58
CA SER A 207 -4.51 -21.31 -12.17
C SER A 207 -5.48 -20.51 -11.30
N CYS A 208 -6.71 -21.03 -11.18
CA CYS A 208 -7.80 -20.37 -10.48
C CYS A 208 -8.08 -21.05 -9.14
N GLN A 209 -8.28 -20.28 -8.09
CA GLN A 209 -8.69 -20.80 -6.80
C GLN A 209 -10.20 -21.08 -6.82
N GLU A 210 -10.62 -22.24 -6.32
CA GLU A 210 -12.03 -22.59 -6.13
C GLU A 210 -12.41 -22.42 -4.64
N PRO A 211 -13.10 -21.32 -4.27
CA PRO A 211 -13.48 -21.10 -2.88
C PRO A 211 -14.64 -22.02 -2.46
N GLY A 212 -14.61 -22.52 -1.24
CA GLY A 212 -15.69 -23.36 -0.69
C GLY A 212 -15.60 -24.84 -1.06
N ASN A 213 -14.61 -25.25 -1.85
CA ASN A 213 -14.32 -26.65 -2.06
C ASN A 213 -13.79 -27.27 -0.76
N GLN A 214 -14.43 -28.34 -0.28
CA GLN A 214 -13.98 -29.09 0.90
C GLN A 214 -12.60 -29.73 0.67
N PHE A 215 -12.25 -29.92 -0.60
CA PHE A 215 -10.96 -30.44 -1.02
C PHE A 215 -10.03 -29.27 -1.36
N LEU A 216 -9.11 -28.96 -0.44
CA LEU A 216 -7.99 -28.02 -0.64
C LEU A 216 -7.06 -28.40 -1.82
N ILE A 217 -7.31 -29.53 -2.48
CA ILE A 217 -6.50 -30.12 -3.56
C ILE A 217 -6.63 -29.32 -4.87
N ALA A 218 -7.80 -28.72 -5.14
CA ALA A 218 -8.02 -27.96 -6.39
C ALA A 218 -7.03 -26.78 -6.52
N ASN A 219 -6.78 -26.09 -5.40
CA ASN A 219 -5.89 -24.92 -5.32
C ASN A 219 -4.39 -25.28 -5.36
N GLN A 220 -4.05 -26.57 -5.34
CA GLN A 220 -2.67 -27.07 -5.34
C GLN A 220 -2.18 -27.46 -6.74
N LYS A 221 -3.03 -27.23 -7.76
CA LYS A 221 -2.78 -27.62 -9.14
C LYS A 221 -3.14 -26.48 -10.09
N PHE A 222 -2.52 -26.47 -11.26
CA PHE A 222 -2.89 -25.63 -12.39
C PHE A 222 -2.68 -26.39 -13.69
N ASN A 223 -3.35 -25.93 -14.75
CA ASN A 223 -3.24 -26.54 -16.07
C ASN A 223 -2.57 -25.60 -17.07
N ILE A 224 -1.88 -26.19 -18.04
CA ILE A 224 -1.38 -25.48 -19.22
C ILE A 224 -1.90 -26.23 -20.44
N THR A 225 -2.66 -25.52 -21.28
CA THR A 225 -3.18 -26.06 -22.54
C THR A 225 -2.35 -25.50 -23.68
N PHE A 226 -1.61 -26.38 -24.35
CA PHE A 226 -0.82 -26.06 -25.53
C PHE A 226 -1.61 -26.39 -26.79
N LYS A 227 -1.40 -25.57 -27.82
CA LYS A 227 -1.98 -25.74 -29.14
C LYS A 227 -0.91 -25.62 -30.22
N LYS A 228 -1.12 -26.36 -31.30
CA LYS A 228 -0.27 -26.35 -32.48
C LYS A 228 -0.50 -25.04 -33.25
N CYS A 229 0.57 -24.39 -33.69
CA CYS A 229 0.49 -23.21 -34.54
C CYS A 229 0.59 -23.58 -36.02
N GLU A 230 -0.18 -22.89 -36.86
CA GLU A 230 -0.08 -23.00 -38.30
C GLU A 230 1.30 -22.52 -38.77
N GLY A 231 1.96 -23.31 -39.63
CA GLY A 231 3.31 -23.01 -40.13
C GLY A 231 4.49 -23.49 -39.27
N ILE A 232 4.27 -23.91 -38.01
CA ILE A 232 5.33 -24.42 -37.12
C ILE A 232 5.12 -25.91 -36.88
N LYS A 233 5.82 -26.77 -37.64
CA LYS A 233 5.63 -28.23 -37.56
C LYS A 233 5.97 -28.81 -36.18
N GLU A 234 6.94 -28.22 -35.50
CA GLU A 234 7.44 -28.65 -34.18
C GLU A 234 6.67 -28.04 -33.00
N SER A 235 5.56 -27.34 -33.26
CA SER A 235 4.70 -26.84 -32.19
C SER A 235 3.95 -28.00 -31.51
N PHE A 236 3.73 -27.87 -30.21
CA PHE A 236 3.21 -28.92 -29.35
C PHE A 236 1.69 -28.74 -29.14
N GLU A 237 0.94 -29.83 -29.15
CA GLU A 237 -0.47 -29.86 -28.77
C GLU A 237 -0.68 -30.83 -27.62
N GLY A 238 -1.37 -30.36 -26.58
CA GLY A 238 -1.69 -31.17 -25.41
C GLY A 238 -1.91 -30.35 -24.15
N ALA A 239 -2.50 -30.97 -23.12
CA ALA A 239 -2.73 -30.34 -21.83
C ALA A 239 -1.86 -30.99 -20.75
N LYS A 240 -1.12 -30.18 -19.99
CA LYS A 240 -0.30 -30.62 -18.85
C LYS A 240 -0.93 -30.12 -17.55
N GLU A 241 -1.03 -30.99 -16.55
CA GLU A 241 -1.53 -30.66 -15.21
C GLU A 241 -0.38 -30.71 -14.22
N PHE A 242 -0.06 -29.56 -13.65
CA PHE A 242 1.05 -29.39 -12.72
C PHE A 242 0.54 -29.22 -11.29
N SER A 243 1.22 -29.84 -10.35
CA SER A 243 1.06 -29.63 -8.91
C SER A 243 2.20 -28.78 -8.38
N CYS A 244 1.88 -27.76 -7.59
CA CYS A 244 2.89 -26.84 -7.05
C CYS A 244 3.63 -27.45 -5.87
N LEU A 245 4.97 -27.42 -5.92
CA LEU A 245 5.85 -27.91 -4.87
C LEU A 245 6.26 -26.80 -3.90
N GLY A 246 6.27 -25.55 -4.39
CA GLY A 246 6.50 -24.32 -3.64
C GLY A 246 7.32 -23.31 -4.45
N ASP A 247 7.50 -22.12 -3.90
CA ASP A 247 8.13 -20.97 -4.56
C ASP A 247 9.12 -20.24 -3.63
N TRP A 248 10.08 -19.54 -4.24
CA TRP A 248 11.10 -18.75 -3.54
C TRP A 248 11.62 -17.61 -4.43
N PHE A 249 12.31 -16.65 -3.83
CA PHE A 249 12.88 -15.50 -4.53
C PHE A 249 14.40 -15.53 -4.53
N VAL A 250 15.01 -15.19 -5.66
CA VAL A 250 16.45 -14.95 -5.78
C VAL A 250 16.62 -13.60 -6.49
N GLY A 251 16.98 -12.58 -5.73
CA GLY A 251 17.01 -11.20 -6.22
C GLY A 251 15.62 -10.74 -6.68
N LYS A 252 15.49 -10.37 -7.96
CA LYS A 252 14.22 -9.96 -8.59
C LYS A 252 13.42 -11.13 -9.17
N ASN A 253 14.05 -12.29 -9.33
CA ASN A 253 13.42 -13.45 -9.94
C ASN A 253 12.64 -14.25 -8.91
N HIS A 254 11.45 -14.67 -9.32
CA HIS A 254 10.53 -15.52 -8.60
C HIS A 254 10.57 -16.91 -9.22
N TYR A 255 11.11 -17.87 -8.48
CA TYR A 255 11.22 -19.26 -8.89
C TYR A 255 10.12 -20.08 -8.24
N PHE A 256 9.56 -21.02 -8.99
CA PHE A 256 8.66 -22.01 -8.44
C PHE A 256 8.84 -23.36 -9.10
N ALA A 257 8.68 -24.41 -8.29
CA ALA A 257 8.85 -25.78 -8.70
C ALA A 257 7.50 -26.49 -8.80
N VAL A 258 7.37 -27.34 -9.81
CA VAL A 258 6.13 -28.05 -10.07
C VAL A 258 6.39 -29.51 -10.46
N ALA A 259 5.38 -30.35 -10.23
CA ALA A 259 5.37 -31.75 -10.64
C ALA A 259 4.18 -32.02 -11.55
N ASN A 260 4.43 -32.53 -12.76
CA ASN A 260 3.40 -33.01 -13.68
C ASN A 260 2.76 -34.27 -13.10
N THR A 261 1.46 -34.22 -12.85
CA THR A 261 0.71 -35.30 -12.20
C THR A 261 0.45 -36.49 -13.13
N LYS A 262 0.46 -36.25 -14.44
CA LYS A 262 0.19 -37.27 -15.46
C LYS A 262 1.46 -37.95 -15.98
N GLU A 263 2.64 -37.44 -15.62
CA GLU A 263 3.90 -37.97 -16.10
C GLU A 263 4.50 -38.98 -15.11
N SER A 264 4.90 -40.13 -15.62
CA SER A 264 5.52 -41.21 -14.86
C SER A 264 7.05 -41.11 -14.86
N ARG A 265 7.62 -40.59 -15.95
CA ARG A 265 9.06 -40.40 -16.11
C ARG A 265 9.57 -39.28 -15.22
N LYS A 266 10.44 -39.61 -14.25
CA LYS A 266 10.92 -38.65 -13.23
C LYS A 266 11.64 -37.44 -13.84
N ASP A 267 12.38 -37.65 -14.93
CA ASP A 267 13.06 -36.61 -15.71
C ASP A 267 12.10 -35.66 -16.42
N GLU A 268 10.87 -36.09 -16.74
CA GLU A 268 9.83 -35.24 -17.34
C GLU A 268 8.80 -34.71 -16.35
N LYS A 269 8.71 -35.36 -15.18
CA LYS A 269 7.76 -35.05 -14.12
C LYS A 269 8.04 -33.69 -13.48
N TYR A 270 9.29 -33.40 -13.11
CA TYR A 270 9.62 -32.19 -12.37
C TYR A 270 10.09 -31.06 -13.28
N ARG A 271 9.60 -29.85 -13.04
CA ARG A 271 9.97 -28.65 -13.80
C ARG A 271 10.13 -27.46 -12.87
N CYS A 272 11.06 -26.58 -13.22
CA CYS A 272 11.22 -25.28 -12.58
C CYS A 272 10.68 -24.20 -13.51
N PHE A 273 10.07 -23.19 -12.92
CA PHE A 273 9.60 -22.00 -13.61
C PHE A 273 10.26 -20.78 -12.99
N VAL A 274 10.45 -19.76 -13.80
CA VAL A 274 10.96 -18.45 -13.39
C VAL A 274 10.09 -17.36 -13.97
N ARG A 275 9.75 -16.39 -13.14
CA ARG A 275 9.10 -15.13 -13.51
C ARG A 275 9.89 -13.98 -12.88
N ASN A 276 9.81 -12.79 -13.44
CA ASN A 276 10.38 -11.63 -12.80
C ASN A 276 9.30 -10.96 -11.92
N ARG A 277 9.66 -10.54 -10.71
CA ARG A 277 8.73 -9.80 -9.85
C ARG A 277 8.29 -8.49 -10.48
N ASP A 278 9.21 -7.85 -11.20
CA ASP A 278 8.97 -6.57 -11.85
C ASP A 278 8.31 -6.77 -13.23
N ASP A 279 8.53 -7.90 -13.90
CA ASP A 279 8.01 -8.18 -15.25
C ASP A 279 7.14 -9.43 -15.29
N ASP A 280 5.82 -9.22 -15.33
CA ASP A 280 4.79 -10.26 -15.37
C ASP A 280 4.46 -10.73 -16.79
N ILE A 281 5.00 -10.08 -17.83
CA ILE A 281 4.76 -10.44 -19.23
C ILE A 281 5.47 -11.75 -19.60
N TYR A 282 6.69 -11.97 -19.10
CA TYR A 282 7.48 -13.15 -19.45
C TYR A 282 7.54 -14.17 -18.32
N MET A 283 7.32 -15.43 -18.68
CA MET A 283 7.58 -16.58 -17.82
C MET A 283 8.46 -17.58 -18.57
N GLY A 284 9.42 -18.16 -17.87
CA GLY A 284 10.30 -19.18 -18.42
C GLY A 284 10.15 -20.49 -17.67
N HIS A 285 10.41 -21.62 -18.34
CA HIS A 285 10.52 -22.91 -17.66
C HIS A 285 11.68 -23.75 -18.18
N SER A 286 12.16 -24.65 -17.32
CA SER A 286 13.26 -25.56 -17.63
C SER A 286 12.79 -26.73 -18.50
N ILE A 287 13.67 -27.29 -19.33
CA ILE A 287 13.38 -28.53 -20.08
C ILE A 287 13.65 -29.75 -19.21
N THR A 288 14.73 -29.71 -18.43
CA THR A 288 15.13 -30.73 -17.45
C THR A 288 14.67 -30.31 -16.05
N PRO A 289 14.70 -31.20 -15.04
CA PRO A 289 14.38 -30.88 -13.65
C PRO A 289 15.56 -30.15 -12.98
N GLU A 290 16.12 -29.13 -13.64
CA GLU A 290 17.24 -28.33 -13.14
C GLU A 290 16.81 -26.86 -13.09
N CYS A 291 16.76 -26.27 -11.89
CA CYS A 291 16.39 -24.85 -11.75
C CYS A 291 17.56 -23.92 -12.08
N SER A 292 18.81 -24.39 -11.96
CA SER A 292 20.02 -23.57 -12.16
C SER A 292 20.23 -23.11 -13.60
N VAL A 293 19.58 -23.74 -14.57
CA VAL A 293 19.58 -23.32 -15.99
C VAL A 293 18.77 -22.03 -16.20
N LEU A 294 17.86 -21.71 -15.28
CA LEU A 294 16.95 -20.58 -15.39
C LEU A 294 17.57 -19.32 -14.77
N ASN A 295 18.19 -18.48 -15.59
CA ASN A 295 18.76 -17.20 -15.13
C ASN A 295 17.74 -16.05 -15.23
N THR A 296 17.02 -15.93 -16.35
CA THR A 296 15.95 -14.94 -16.54
C THR A 296 14.79 -15.56 -17.33
N PRO A 297 13.56 -15.05 -17.18
CA PRO A 297 12.41 -15.53 -17.97
C PRO A 297 12.65 -15.45 -19.47
N GLU A 298 13.30 -14.38 -19.95
CA GLU A 298 13.60 -14.17 -21.37
C GLU A 298 14.62 -15.16 -21.91
N ASN A 299 15.68 -15.46 -21.15
CA ASN A 299 16.75 -16.38 -21.54
C ASN A 299 16.46 -17.85 -21.23
N SER A 300 15.24 -18.15 -20.80
CA SER A 300 14.85 -19.52 -20.48
C SER A 300 14.79 -20.39 -21.74
N PRO A 301 15.14 -21.69 -21.63
CA PRO A 301 15.01 -22.68 -22.71
C PRO A 301 13.64 -22.66 -23.40
N PHE A 302 12.60 -22.59 -22.57
CA PHE A 302 11.22 -22.46 -22.98
C PHE A 302 10.68 -21.16 -22.40
N ARG A 303 10.20 -20.28 -23.28
CA ARG A 303 9.73 -18.95 -22.93
C ARG A 303 8.24 -18.83 -23.25
N PHE A 304 7.51 -18.22 -22.34
CA PHE A 304 6.13 -17.79 -22.48
C PHE A 304 6.07 -16.27 -22.49
N ARG A 305 5.31 -15.71 -23.43
CA ARG A 305 4.77 -14.35 -23.35
C ARG A 305 3.31 -14.45 -22.95
N MET A 306 2.97 -13.89 -21.79
CA MET A 306 1.67 -14.03 -21.15
C MET A 306 0.85 -12.76 -21.36
N ASP A 307 -0.41 -12.94 -21.76
CA ASP A 307 -1.41 -11.89 -21.86
C ASP A 307 -2.59 -12.27 -20.95
N PRO A 308 -2.97 -11.43 -19.97
CA PRO A 308 -4.02 -11.80 -19.03
C PRO A 308 -5.40 -11.81 -19.70
N VAL A 309 -6.22 -12.83 -19.40
CA VAL A 309 -7.55 -13.01 -19.98
C VAL A 309 -8.63 -12.78 -18.93
N LYS A 310 -9.56 -11.87 -19.22
CA LYS A 310 -10.70 -11.59 -18.36
C LYS A 310 -11.66 -12.79 -18.33
N GLN A 311 -11.65 -13.55 -17.25
CA GLN A 311 -12.34 -14.84 -17.20
C GLN A 311 -13.84 -14.73 -16.92
N GLU A 312 -14.30 -13.75 -16.13
CA GLU A 312 -15.71 -13.68 -15.72
C GLU A 312 -16.26 -12.25 -15.66
N THR A 313 -17.43 -12.04 -16.27
CA THR A 313 -18.24 -10.83 -16.11
C THR A 313 -19.21 -11.01 -14.96
N VAL A 314 -19.09 -10.16 -13.94
CA VAL A 314 -20.06 -10.11 -12.85
C VAL A 314 -21.19 -9.18 -13.28
N ASN A 315 -22.43 -9.68 -13.21
CA ASN A 315 -23.60 -8.84 -13.46
C ASN A 315 -23.79 -7.85 -12.29
N PRO A 316 -23.98 -6.54 -12.57
CA PRO A 316 -24.22 -5.57 -11.52
C PRO A 316 -25.60 -5.78 -10.88
N GLY A 317 -25.68 -5.69 -9.55
CA GLY A 317 -26.91 -5.77 -8.77
C GLY A 317 -27.38 -4.42 -8.21
N CYS A 318 -26.54 -3.39 -8.27
CA CYS A 318 -26.88 -2.03 -7.84
C CYS A 318 -26.30 -0.96 -8.78
N LEU A 319 -26.78 0.27 -8.61
CA LEU A 319 -26.33 1.45 -9.32
C LEU A 319 -25.57 2.39 -8.37
N LEU A 320 -24.45 2.91 -8.84
CA LEU A 320 -23.72 3.98 -8.19
C LEU A 320 -24.45 5.32 -8.34
N PRO A 321 -24.30 6.26 -7.39
CA PRO A 321 -24.88 7.59 -7.49
C PRO A 321 -24.43 8.29 -8.78
N LYS A 322 -25.40 8.85 -9.53
CA LYS A 322 -25.11 9.56 -10.80
C LYS A 322 -24.05 10.65 -10.64
N ASN A 323 -24.06 11.34 -9.50
CA ASN A 323 -23.12 12.41 -9.20
C ASN A 323 -21.65 11.97 -9.15
N PHE A 324 -21.36 10.67 -9.05
CA PHE A 324 -19.99 10.14 -9.01
C PHE A 324 -19.44 9.80 -10.38
N SER A 325 -20.28 9.83 -11.43
CA SER A 325 -19.86 9.46 -12.78
C SER A 325 -18.79 10.43 -13.29
N GLY A 326 -17.70 9.91 -13.87
CA GLY A 326 -16.60 10.72 -14.40
C GLY A 326 -15.23 10.09 -14.22
N GLU A 327 -14.21 10.89 -14.55
CA GLU A 327 -12.79 10.57 -14.33
C GLU A 327 -12.29 11.23 -13.04
N TRP A 328 -11.58 10.45 -12.23
CA TRP A 328 -11.12 10.79 -10.89
C TRP A 328 -9.68 10.32 -10.69
N VAL A 329 -8.99 10.92 -9.72
CA VAL A 329 -7.65 10.54 -9.27
C VAL A 329 -7.74 10.10 -7.81
N ASN A 330 -7.32 8.87 -7.52
CA ASN A 330 -7.29 8.32 -6.17
C ASN A 330 -6.00 8.73 -5.44
N THR A 331 -6.13 9.38 -4.28
CA THR A 331 -5.01 9.90 -3.49
C THR A 331 -4.48 8.92 -2.42
N ALA A 332 -5.10 7.75 -2.26
CA ALA A 332 -4.90 6.90 -1.09
C ALA A 332 -3.51 6.26 -0.95
N HIS A 333 -2.84 5.86 -2.05
CA HIS A 333 -1.50 5.22 -1.97
C HIS A 333 -0.65 5.25 -3.25
N THR A 334 -1.26 5.52 -4.40
CA THR A 334 -0.62 5.65 -5.72
C THR A 334 -1.63 6.46 -6.51
N GLU A 335 -1.27 7.64 -7.03
CA GLU A 335 -2.17 8.54 -7.78
C GLU A 335 -2.77 7.81 -9.00
N ALA A 336 -3.85 7.08 -8.76
CA ALA A 336 -4.40 6.12 -9.69
C ALA A 336 -5.57 6.75 -10.43
N ASP A 337 -5.63 6.51 -11.73
CA ASP A 337 -6.75 6.97 -12.55
C ASP A 337 -7.97 6.09 -12.29
N VAL A 338 -9.04 6.70 -11.84
CA VAL A 338 -10.30 6.04 -11.50
C VAL A 338 -11.41 6.53 -12.43
N PHE A 339 -11.99 5.61 -13.19
CA PHE A 339 -13.18 5.88 -13.98
C PHE A 339 -14.41 5.28 -13.30
N ILE A 340 -15.38 6.12 -12.98
CA ILE A 340 -16.64 5.71 -12.37
C ILE A 340 -17.76 5.80 -13.40
N ASN A 341 -18.42 4.67 -13.64
CA ASN A 341 -19.66 4.58 -14.38
C ASN A 341 -20.83 4.26 -13.43
N GLN A 342 -22.05 4.16 -13.96
CA GLN A 342 -23.26 3.86 -13.17
C GLN A 342 -23.20 2.51 -12.44
N THR A 343 -22.37 1.57 -12.86
CA THR A 343 -22.33 0.19 -12.31
C THR A 343 -20.93 -0.28 -11.92
N HIS A 344 -19.89 0.39 -12.43
CA HIS A 344 -18.51 -0.05 -12.32
C HIS A 344 -17.61 1.09 -11.85
N ILE A 345 -16.63 0.76 -11.02
CA ILE A 345 -15.48 1.62 -10.71
C ILE A 345 -14.26 0.93 -11.28
N ILE A 346 -13.48 1.63 -12.08
CA ILE A 346 -12.33 1.09 -12.77
C ILE A 346 -11.12 1.87 -12.29
N GLU A 347 -10.25 1.21 -11.54
CA GLU A 347 -9.03 1.81 -10.99
C GLU A 347 -7.83 1.32 -11.80
N THR A 348 -7.05 2.26 -12.33
CA THR A 348 -5.85 2.00 -13.12
C THR A 348 -4.66 2.58 -12.38
N THR A 349 -3.81 1.70 -11.87
CA THR A 349 -2.57 2.07 -11.16
C THR A 349 -1.38 1.90 -12.08
N TYR A 350 -0.45 2.86 -12.06
CA TYR A 350 0.78 2.84 -12.86
C TYR A 350 1.99 2.56 -11.98
N PRO A 351 2.42 1.28 -11.83
CA PRO A 351 3.64 0.98 -11.10
C PRO A 351 4.91 1.51 -11.79
N ASP A 352 4.92 1.56 -13.13
CA ASP A 352 6.04 2.03 -13.97
C ASP A 352 5.51 2.83 -15.19
N GLU A 353 6.35 3.64 -15.85
CA GLU A 353 5.99 4.50 -17.01
C GLU A 353 5.37 3.76 -18.22
N GLY A 354 5.56 2.44 -18.32
CA GLY A 354 5.01 1.61 -19.40
C GLY A 354 4.01 0.55 -18.96
N ARG A 355 3.66 0.49 -17.66
CA ARG A 355 2.82 -0.59 -17.11
C ARG A 355 1.61 -0.03 -16.39
N PHE A 356 0.49 -0.73 -16.54
CA PHE A 356 -0.73 -0.41 -15.82
C PHE A 356 -1.35 -1.69 -15.27
N ARG A 357 -1.84 -1.62 -14.04
CA ARG A 357 -2.72 -2.63 -13.47
C ARG A 357 -4.10 -2.04 -13.34
N ARG A 358 -5.08 -2.76 -13.87
CA ARG A 358 -6.48 -2.31 -13.84
C ARG A 358 -7.29 -3.26 -12.97
N THR A 359 -7.98 -2.67 -12.01
CA THR A 359 -8.90 -3.35 -11.10
C THR A 359 -10.30 -2.85 -11.39
N ILE A 360 -11.25 -3.77 -11.58
CA ILE A 360 -12.64 -3.44 -11.88
C ILE A 360 -13.48 -3.82 -10.66
N TYR A 361 -14.19 -2.86 -10.10
CA TYR A 361 -15.16 -3.06 -9.03
C TYR A 361 -16.58 -2.98 -9.62
N VAL A 362 -17.40 -3.99 -9.36
CA VAL A 362 -18.78 -4.08 -9.86
C VAL A 362 -19.76 -4.03 -8.68
N CYS A 363 -20.74 -3.13 -8.74
CA CYS A 363 -21.74 -2.99 -7.66
C CYS A 363 -22.63 -4.24 -7.55
N ARG A 364 -22.66 -4.89 -6.38
CA ARG A 364 -23.52 -6.07 -6.11
C ARG A 364 -24.72 -5.73 -5.26
N GLU A 365 -24.50 -5.12 -4.12
CA GLU A 365 -25.57 -4.73 -3.19
C GLU A 365 -25.23 -3.37 -2.56
N GLN A 366 -26.25 -2.55 -2.34
CA GLN A 366 -26.14 -1.26 -1.68
C GLN A 366 -27.05 -1.23 -0.45
N ARG A 367 -26.52 -0.73 0.67
CA ARG A 367 -27.34 -0.30 1.82
C ARG A 367 -26.81 1.03 2.34
N ASP A 368 -27.68 2.03 2.36
CA ASP A 368 -27.34 3.40 2.74
C ASP A 368 -26.17 3.94 1.88
N ASN A 369 -25.09 4.34 2.57
CA ASN A 369 -23.84 4.84 2.00
C ASN A 369 -22.78 3.74 1.77
N ARG A 370 -23.13 2.48 2.03
CA ARG A 370 -22.22 1.32 1.88
C ARG A 370 -22.58 0.50 0.67
N PHE A 371 -21.57 0.16 -0.10
CA PHE A 371 -21.67 -0.54 -1.37
C PHE A 371 -20.77 -1.75 -1.33
N MET A 372 -21.37 -2.94 -1.44
CA MET A 372 -20.63 -4.17 -1.62
C MET A 372 -20.25 -4.29 -3.09
N MET A 373 -18.96 -4.22 -3.37
CA MET A 373 -18.38 -4.30 -4.71
C MET A 373 -17.72 -5.66 -4.91
N ALA A 374 -17.98 -6.30 -6.05
CA ALA A 374 -17.16 -7.41 -6.52
C ALA A 374 -15.92 -6.84 -7.22
N ARG A 375 -14.74 -7.08 -6.64
CA ARG A 375 -13.44 -6.76 -7.18
C ARG A 375 -13.00 -7.86 -8.16
N LEU A 376 -12.67 -7.45 -9.36
CA LEU A 376 -12.13 -8.26 -10.44
C LEU A 376 -10.77 -7.68 -10.83
N ASN A 377 -9.71 -8.40 -10.51
CA ASN A 377 -8.39 -8.10 -11.08
C ASN A 377 -8.34 -8.71 -12.49
N ILE A 378 -7.68 -8.04 -13.44
CA ILE A 378 -7.50 -8.61 -14.79
C ILE A 378 -6.70 -9.92 -14.72
N ASP A 379 -5.79 -10.02 -13.76
CA ASP A 379 -4.94 -11.20 -13.53
C ASP A 379 -5.57 -12.24 -12.59
N GLY A 380 -6.71 -11.94 -11.97
CA GLY A 380 -7.28 -12.77 -10.90
C GLY A 380 -8.47 -13.60 -11.39
N CYS A 381 -8.46 -14.90 -11.10
CA CYS A 381 -9.67 -15.73 -11.28
C CYS A 381 -10.68 -15.55 -10.16
N GLN A 382 -10.21 -15.14 -8.98
CA GLN A 382 -11.04 -15.06 -7.78
C GLN A 382 -11.84 -13.76 -7.77
N LYS A 383 -13.14 -13.88 -7.46
CA LYS A 383 -13.98 -12.75 -7.11
C LYS A 383 -13.78 -12.46 -5.63
N ASP A 384 -13.26 -11.28 -5.35
CA ASP A 384 -13.23 -10.75 -3.99
C ASP A 384 -14.36 -9.75 -3.83
N TYR A 385 -14.94 -9.69 -2.64
CA TYR A 385 -15.93 -8.71 -2.27
C TYR A 385 -15.29 -7.70 -1.33
N VAL A 386 -15.49 -6.42 -1.65
CA VAL A 386 -14.94 -5.29 -0.90
C VAL A 386 -16.09 -4.35 -0.60
N CYS A 387 -16.13 -3.83 0.63
CA CYS A 387 -17.06 -2.76 0.95
C CYS A 387 -16.47 -1.39 0.65
N PHE A 388 -17.22 -0.56 -0.06
CA PHE A 388 -16.97 0.87 -0.19
C PHE A 388 -17.99 1.63 0.66
N GLU A 389 -17.52 2.48 1.56
CA GLU A 389 -18.37 3.47 2.23
C GLU A 389 -18.10 4.83 1.60
N PHE A 390 -19.11 5.40 0.93
CA PHE A 390 -19.00 6.70 0.29
C PHE A 390 -19.70 7.78 1.12
N VAL A 391 -19.05 8.91 1.28
CA VAL A 391 -19.73 10.16 1.66
C VAL A 391 -20.28 10.79 0.39
N PRO A 392 -21.45 11.48 0.43
CA PRO A 392 -21.92 12.23 -0.73
C PRO A 392 -20.82 13.13 -1.32
N ARG A 393 -20.75 13.23 -2.65
CA ARG A 393 -19.72 13.96 -3.42
C ARG A 393 -19.87 15.45 -3.25
N HIS A 394 -18.89 16.09 -2.64
CA HIS A 394 -18.88 17.52 -2.43
C HIS A 394 -17.98 18.23 -3.45
N HIS A 395 -18.52 19.19 -4.21
CA HIS A 395 -17.81 19.86 -5.30
C HIS A 395 -17.16 18.85 -6.27
N ASN A 396 -15.83 18.81 -6.31
CA ASN A 396 -15.00 17.91 -7.13
C ASN A 396 -14.30 16.84 -6.29
N ILE A 397 -14.86 16.48 -5.13
CA ILE A 397 -14.24 15.58 -4.16
C ILE A 397 -15.24 14.49 -3.77
N ILE A 398 -14.85 13.23 -3.92
CA ILE A 398 -15.53 12.08 -3.34
C ILE A 398 -14.67 11.59 -2.18
N ARG A 399 -15.27 11.48 -1.00
CA ARG A 399 -14.62 10.89 0.17
C ARG A 399 -15.12 9.47 0.33
N PHE A 400 -14.21 8.53 0.51
CA PHE A 400 -14.56 7.12 0.58
C PHE A 400 -13.67 6.35 1.54
N ARG A 401 -14.13 5.16 1.93
CA ARG A 401 -13.35 4.16 2.67
C ARG A 401 -13.49 2.81 2.00
N LYS A 402 -12.38 2.06 1.99
CA LYS A 402 -12.32 0.71 1.45
C LYS A 402 -12.14 -0.29 2.60
N GLY A 403 -13.00 -1.30 2.66
CA GLY A 403 -12.89 -2.42 3.59
C GLY A 403 -11.87 -3.47 3.14
N ARG A 404 -11.64 -4.48 3.99
CA ARG A 404 -10.85 -5.67 3.63
C ARG A 404 -11.52 -6.47 2.50
N GLU A 405 -10.67 -7.09 1.70
CA GLU A 405 -11.08 -8.03 0.65
C GLU A 405 -11.51 -9.36 1.27
N MET A 406 -12.69 -9.83 0.90
CA MET A 406 -13.33 -11.02 1.46
C MET A 406 -13.85 -11.92 0.35
N ILE A 407 -13.77 -13.23 0.54
CA ILE A 407 -14.20 -14.21 -0.48
C ILE A 407 -15.72 -14.44 -0.45
N LYS A 408 -16.35 -14.24 0.71
CA LYS A 408 -17.77 -14.52 0.92
C LYS A 408 -18.64 -13.37 0.42
N GLU A 409 -19.63 -13.68 -0.41
CA GLU A 409 -20.68 -12.75 -0.86
C GLU A 409 -21.77 -12.58 0.22
N GLU A 410 -21.41 -11.97 1.35
CA GLU A 410 -22.39 -11.66 2.39
C GLU A 410 -22.23 -10.21 2.85
N PHE A 411 -23.23 -9.37 2.57
CA PHE A 411 -23.18 -7.94 2.86
C PHE A 411 -22.87 -7.62 4.33
N SER A 412 -23.51 -8.32 5.26
CA SER A 412 -23.30 -8.15 6.71
C SER A 412 -21.86 -8.38 7.12
N THR A 413 -21.19 -9.35 6.51
CA THR A 413 -19.80 -9.72 6.81
C THR A 413 -18.81 -8.79 6.11
N VAL A 414 -19.02 -8.50 4.82
CA VAL A 414 -18.13 -7.67 3.99
C VAL A 414 -18.19 -6.19 4.38
N CYS A 415 -19.41 -5.67 4.60
CA CYS A 415 -19.67 -4.27 4.93
C CYS A 415 -19.83 -4.01 6.45
N SER A 416 -19.34 -4.92 7.29
CA SER A 416 -19.24 -4.67 8.73
C SER A 416 -18.21 -3.58 9.02
N TYR A 417 -18.49 -2.71 10.01
CA TYR A 417 -17.58 -1.64 10.41
C TYR A 417 -16.19 -2.14 10.83
N VAL A 418 -16.09 -3.39 11.30
CA VAL A 418 -14.83 -4.03 11.71
C VAL A 418 -13.91 -4.33 10.51
N GLN A 419 -14.45 -4.37 9.28
CA GLN A 419 -13.66 -4.66 8.08
C GLN A 419 -12.92 -3.43 7.54
N PHE A 420 -13.31 -2.23 7.94
CA PHE A 420 -12.54 -1.03 7.61
C PHE A 420 -11.32 -0.98 8.51
N GLN A 421 -10.12 -1.17 7.93
CA GLN A 421 -8.86 -1.08 8.67
C GLN A 421 -8.60 0.38 9.05
N SER A 422 -9.22 0.83 10.13
CA SER A 422 -8.86 2.07 10.80
C SER A 422 -8.19 1.71 12.11
N GLY A 423 -7.08 2.37 12.43
CA GLY A 423 -6.46 2.27 13.74
C GLY A 423 -7.36 2.92 14.80
N ARG A 424 -6.77 3.66 15.74
CA ARG A 424 -7.57 4.52 16.64
C ARG A 424 -8.21 5.72 15.92
N GLU A 425 -7.73 6.04 14.71
CA GLU A 425 -8.14 7.22 13.96
C GLU A 425 -8.85 6.81 12.66
N TRP A 426 -10.06 7.34 12.47
CA TRP A 426 -10.92 7.07 11.33
C TRP A 426 -10.68 8.16 10.28
N ASN A 427 -10.08 7.82 9.12
CA ASN A 427 -9.87 8.73 7.99
C ASN A 427 -10.70 8.31 6.77
N TYR A 428 -11.06 9.25 5.90
CA TYR A 428 -11.55 8.95 4.55
C TYR A 428 -10.44 9.24 3.54
N ASP A 429 -10.33 8.37 2.55
CA ASP A 429 -9.51 8.61 1.37
C ASP A 429 -10.27 9.51 0.38
N LEU A 430 -9.52 10.20 -0.49
CA LEU A 430 -10.09 11.16 -1.44
C LEU A 430 -9.92 10.66 -2.88
N MET A 431 -11.01 10.75 -3.64
CA MET A 431 -10.99 10.78 -5.10
C MET A 431 -11.25 12.23 -5.55
N LEU A 432 -10.30 12.79 -6.30
CA LEU A 432 -10.37 14.15 -6.83
C LEU A 432 -10.75 14.10 -8.30
N ALA A 433 -11.66 14.96 -8.76
CA ALA A 433 -12.03 14.97 -10.19
C ALA A 433 -10.80 15.31 -11.03
N LYS A 434 -10.52 14.55 -12.09
CA LYS A 434 -9.29 14.72 -12.90
C LYS A 434 -9.14 16.13 -13.48
N ASP A 435 -10.24 16.66 -14.00
CA ASP A 435 -10.38 18.04 -14.48
C ASP A 435 -11.40 18.78 -13.58
N PRO A 436 -10.95 19.48 -12.53
CA PRO A 436 -11.83 20.04 -11.51
C PRO A 436 -12.39 21.39 -11.96
N VAL A 437 -13.68 21.61 -11.71
CA VAL A 437 -14.31 22.93 -11.95
C VAL A 437 -14.03 23.84 -10.75
N PRO A 438 -13.38 25.01 -10.92
CA PRO A 438 -13.04 25.87 -9.79
C PRO A 438 -14.26 26.32 -9.00
N VAL A 439 -14.18 26.21 -7.67
CA VAL A 439 -15.20 26.64 -6.72
C VAL A 439 -14.71 27.85 -5.92
N LYS A 440 -15.65 28.60 -5.32
CA LYS A 440 -15.29 29.72 -4.47
C LYS A 440 -14.39 29.27 -3.33
N CYS A 441 -13.26 29.95 -3.15
CA CYS A 441 -12.30 29.64 -2.10
C CYS A 441 -12.89 29.93 -0.70
N PRO A 442 -12.62 29.07 0.30
CA PRO A 442 -13.10 29.28 1.66
C PRO A 442 -12.37 30.43 2.36
N VAL A 443 -11.17 30.76 1.91
CA VAL A 443 -10.39 31.91 2.37
C VAL A 443 -10.31 32.88 1.20
N ALA A 444 -10.84 34.09 1.35
CA ALA A 444 -10.64 35.17 0.40
C ALA A 444 -10.21 36.47 1.07
N GLY A 445 -9.60 37.38 0.31
CA GLY A 445 -8.96 38.61 0.80
C GLY A 445 -7.53 38.74 0.30
N LYS A 446 -6.84 39.79 0.77
CA LYS A 446 -5.44 40.06 0.43
C LYS A 446 -4.57 40.11 1.68
N PHE A 447 -3.56 39.24 1.70
CA PHE A 447 -2.82 38.91 2.90
C PHE A 447 -1.32 39.00 2.69
N ASN A 448 -0.63 39.62 3.65
CA ASN A 448 0.81 39.51 3.78
C ASN A 448 1.11 38.26 4.61
N PHE A 449 1.94 37.36 4.09
CA PHE A 449 2.22 36.10 4.76
C PHE A 449 3.65 35.96 5.28
N THR A 450 3.85 35.10 6.26
CA THR A 450 5.18 34.65 6.70
C THR A 450 5.19 33.14 6.61
N GLN A 451 6.25 32.58 6.02
CA GLN A 451 6.33 31.15 5.74
C GLN A 451 7.36 30.43 6.61
N THR A 452 7.01 29.21 7.01
CA THR A 452 7.83 28.27 7.78
C THR A 452 7.67 26.87 7.17
N GLY A 453 8.67 26.01 7.28
CA GLY A 453 8.66 24.68 6.65
C GLY A 453 9.86 24.45 5.72
N GLU A 454 9.89 23.26 5.13
CA GLU A 454 11.00 22.76 4.30
C GLU A 454 10.88 23.19 2.84
N LEU A 455 9.66 23.23 2.29
CA LEU A 455 9.39 23.57 0.88
C LEU A 455 8.67 24.93 0.79
N ARG A 456 9.44 26.00 1.00
CA ARG A 456 8.92 27.37 0.96
C ARG A 456 8.50 27.78 -0.46
N PHE A 457 7.54 28.69 -0.56
CA PHE A 457 7.23 29.37 -1.80
C PHE A 457 8.42 30.26 -2.19
N GLU A 458 8.90 30.02 -3.40
CA GLU A 458 9.95 30.78 -4.07
C GLU A 458 9.41 31.33 -5.38
N THR A 459 10.03 32.40 -5.88
CA THR A 459 9.61 33.03 -7.13
C THR A 459 9.75 32.06 -8.30
N ARG A 460 8.62 31.78 -8.98
CA ARG A 460 8.58 30.84 -10.11
C ARG A 460 8.81 31.62 -11.40
N ILE A 461 10.05 31.60 -11.88
CA ILE A 461 10.33 32.12 -13.21
C ILE A 461 9.85 31.07 -14.23
N LEU A 462 8.65 31.26 -14.79
CA LEU A 462 8.11 30.47 -15.90
C LEU A 462 9.17 30.33 -17.02
N GLY A 463 9.83 29.17 -17.13
CA GLY A 463 10.74 28.86 -18.24
C GLY A 463 12.08 29.61 -18.29
N GLY A 464 12.48 30.30 -17.22
CA GLY A 464 13.61 31.26 -17.27
C GLY A 464 13.22 32.59 -17.94
N VAL A 465 13.90 33.67 -17.53
CA VAL A 465 13.70 35.09 -17.88
C VAL A 465 12.25 35.44 -18.28
N THR A 466 11.49 35.97 -17.31
CA THR A 466 10.17 36.61 -17.43
C THR A 466 9.79 37.04 -18.86
N LYS A 467 8.56 36.71 -19.31
CA LYS A 467 7.97 37.14 -20.60
C LYS A 467 8.09 38.65 -20.86
N SER A 468 8.31 39.43 -19.81
CA SER A 468 8.76 40.82 -19.82
C SER A 468 9.93 40.94 -18.84
N PRO A 469 11.19 41.16 -19.25
CA PRO A 469 12.27 41.44 -18.30
C PRO A 469 11.88 42.64 -17.43
N TRP A 470 12.25 42.61 -16.15
CA TRP A 470 12.17 43.79 -15.30
C TRP A 470 13.07 44.87 -15.92
N ASP A 471 12.50 45.81 -16.67
CA ASP A 471 13.10 47.14 -16.81
C ASP A 471 13.30 47.68 -15.39
N HIS A 472 14.37 48.46 -15.14
CA HIS A 472 14.86 48.92 -13.83
C HIS A 472 13.80 49.51 -12.87
N ILE A 473 12.89 48.69 -12.37
CA ILE A 473 11.82 49.01 -11.44
C ILE A 473 12.44 48.90 -10.05
N TYR A 474 12.75 50.06 -9.48
CA TYR A 474 13.22 50.14 -8.10
C TYR A 474 12.04 49.97 -7.16
N CYS A 475 11.89 48.77 -6.59
CA CYS A 475 10.94 48.54 -5.51
C CYS A 475 11.52 49.00 -4.16
N ARG A 476 10.80 49.86 -3.44
CA ARG A 476 11.18 50.33 -2.10
C ARG A 476 10.84 49.32 -1.01
N GLU A 477 9.74 48.61 -1.17
CA GLU A 477 9.21 47.68 -0.18
C GLU A 477 8.65 46.45 -0.89
N ASN A 478 9.22 45.29 -0.57
CA ASN A 478 8.75 43.99 -1.03
C ASN A 478 8.05 43.27 0.13
N ILE A 479 6.88 42.72 -0.15
CA ILE A 479 6.10 41.89 0.75
C ILE A 479 5.80 40.55 0.06
N SER A 480 5.43 39.53 0.81
CA SER A 480 4.89 38.30 0.24
C SER A 480 3.37 38.37 0.25
N ASP A 481 2.75 38.30 -0.93
CA ASP A 481 1.31 38.50 -1.12
C ASP A 481 0.61 37.17 -1.38
N LEU A 482 -0.49 36.95 -0.67
CA LEU A 482 -1.47 35.93 -1.02
C LEU A 482 -2.80 36.64 -1.23
N SER A 483 -3.32 36.58 -2.45
CA SER A 483 -4.52 37.30 -2.86
C SER A 483 -5.56 36.38 -3.48
N VAL A 484 -6.82 36.62 -3.13
CA VAL A 484 -8.00 35.92 -3.65
C VAL A 484 -9.04 36.98 -3.96
N CYS A 485 -8.75 37.74 -5.01
CA CYS A 485 -9.46 38.99 -5.34
C CYS A 485 -10.14 38.95 -6.70
N ASP A 486 -10.16 37.77 -7.35
CA ASP A 486 -10.90 37.58 -8.58
C ASP A 486 -12.42 37.77 -8.36
N GLN A 487 -13.16 38.14 -9.40
CA GLN A 487 -14.59 38.47 -9.32
C GLN A 487 -15.41 37.34 -8.68
N ASP A 488 -15.02 36.09 -8.97
CA ASP A 488 -15.67 34.89 -8.43
C ASP A 488 -14.96 34.30 -7.20
N GLN A 489 -13.81 34.84 -6.79
CA GLN A 489 -12.96 34.33 -5.70
C GLN A 489 -12.64 32.83 -5.82
N LYS A 490 -12.34 32.35 -7.04
CA LYS A 490 -12.09 30.91 -7.34
C LYS A 490 -10.60 30.56 -7.43
N GLU A 491 -9.75 31.56 -7.51
CA GLU A 491 -8.31 31.42 -7.71
C GLU A 491 -7.55 32.10 -6.56
N ILE A 492 -6.51 31.42 -6.07
CA ILE A 492 -5.55 31.94 -5.12
C ILE A 492 -4.27 32.26 -5.88
N TRP A 493 -3.84 33.51 -5.79
CA TRP A 493 -2.58 33.98 -6.35
C TRP A 493 -1.59 34.13 -5.19
N ILE A 494 -0.39 33.58 -5.37
CA ILE A 494 0.67 33.63 -4.37
C ILE A 494 1.91 34.21 -5.03
N ASP A 495 2.46 35.25 -4.40
CA ASP A 495 3.73 35.87 -4.76
C ASP A 495 4.67 35.87 -3.57
N ALA A 496 5.84 35.25 -3.74
CA ALA A 496 6.85 35.24 -2.68
C ALA A 496 7.49 36.64 -2.51
N HIS A 497 7.58 37.40 -3.61
CA HIS A 497 8.16 38.75 -3.66
C HIS A 497 7.30 39.70 -4.50
N TYR A 498 6.27 40.28 -3.87
CA TYR A 498 5.41 41.31 -4.45
C TYR A 498 5.88 42.72 -4.09
N CYS A 499 5.95 43.61 -5.08
CA CYS A 499 6.32 45.00 -4.88
C CYS A 499 5.08 45.86 -4.53
N ILE A 500 4.97 46.31 -3.27
CA ILE A 500 3.86 47.19 -2.85
C ILE A 500 4.08 48.67 -3.20
N SER A 501 5.27 49.02 -3.69
CA SER A 501 5.63 50.41 -3.96
C SER A 501 4.72 51.04 -5.02
N VAL A 502 4.41 52.33 -4.83
CA VAL A 502 3.64 53.15 -5.77
C VAL A 502 4.51 54.24 -6.41
N ASP A 503 4.17 54.63 -7.64
CA ASP A 503 4.79 55.74 -8.36
C ASP A 503 4.31 57.11 -7.82
N ALA A 504 4.82 58.20 -8.38
CA ALA A 504 4.43 59.56 -7.99
C ALA A 504 2.95 59.90 -8.26
N TYR A 505 2.25 59.08 -9.06
CA TYR A 505 0.84 59.20 -9.39
C TYR A 505 -0.05 58.24 -8.57
N GLY A 506 0.52 57.51 -7.60
CA GLY A 506 -0.18 56.54 -6.76
C GLY A 506 -0.56 55.24 -7.48
N ARG A 507 0.05 54.95 -8.63
CA ARG A 507 -0.12 53.67 -9.34
C ARG A 507 0.92 52.69 -8.85
N HIS A 508 0.58 51.41 -8.79
CA HIS A 508 1.57 50.38 -8.49
C HIS A 508 2.72 50.46 -9.50
N VAL A 509 3.96 50.36 -9.02
CA VAL A 509 5.14 50.41 -9.90
C VAL A 509 5.24 49.12 -10.72
N ASP A 510 4.79 48.01 -10.14
CA ASP A 510 4.74 46.70 -10.77
C ASP A 510 3.31 46.39 -11.26
N ILE A 511 3.03 46.75 -12.52
CA ILE A 511 1.74 46.50 -13.19
C ILE A 511 1.78 45.31 -14.16
N TYR A 512 2.95 44.69 -14.33
CA TYR A 512 3.19 43.65 -15.34
C TYR A 512 3.61 42.30 -14.74
N SER A 513 3.72 42.17 -13.41
CA SER A 513 4.01 40.89 -12.79
C SER A 513 2.81 39.95 -12.84
N ASP A 514 3.04 38.80 -13.44
CA ASP A 514 2.17 37.63 -13.29
C ASP A 514 2.48 36.96 -11.94
N PRO A 515 1.48 36.38 -11.25
CA PRO A 515 1.71 35.75 -9.96
C PRO A 515 2.57 34.48 -10.07
N ASP A 516 3.42 34.22 -9.08
CA ASP A 516 4.32 33.05 -9.05
C ASP A 516 3.53 31.72 -9.09
N TYR A 517 2.45 31.64 -8.30
CA TYR A 517 1.58 30.47 -8.25
C TYR A 517 0.13 30.88 -8.46
N LYS A 518 -0.54 30.15 -9.35
CA LYS A 518 -1.96 30.34 -9.65
C LYS A 518 -2.74 29.08 -9.31
N LEU A 519 -3.28 29.03 -8.10
CA LEU A 519 -3.96 27.86 -7.56
C LEU A 519 -5.48 27.98 -7.72
N LYS A 520 -6.12 26.97 -8.28
CA LYS A 520 -7.59 26.90 -8.39
C LYS A 520 -8.16 26.18 -7.17
N CYS A 521 -9.19 26.73 -6.54
CA CYS A 521 -9.88 26.07 -5.43
C CYS A 521 -10.77 24.93 -5.96
N VAL A 522 -10.55 23.70 -5.48
CA VAL A 522 -11.24 22.49 -5.96
C VAL A 522 -12.41 22.12 -5.06
N GLY A 523 -12.23 22.26 -3.75
CA GLY A 523 -13.23 21.98 -2.73
C GLY A 523 -12.65 22.00 -1.32
N TYR A 524 -13.51 22.18 -0.32
CA TYR A 524 -13.12 22.28 1.08
C TYR A 524 -14.14 21.57 1.98
N TRP A 525 -13.73 21.12 3.17
CA TRP A 525 -14.64 20.51 4.14
C TRP A 525 -14.03 20.55 5.53
N LYS A 526 -14.88 20.39 6.55
CA LYS A 526 -14.46 20.22 7.94
C LYS A 526 -14.56 18.77 8.37
N GLU A 527 -13.50 18.26 9.00
CA GLU A 527 -13.45 16.91 9.55
C GLU A 527 -12.54 16.87 10.77
N ASN A 528 -12.96 16.19 11.84
CA ASN A 528 -12.22 16.12 13.10
C ASN A 528 -11.78 17.49 13.66
N LEU A 529 -12.68 18.49 13.56
CA LEU A 529 -12.45 19.89 13.95
C LEU A 529 -11.38 20.65 13.13
N LYS A 530 -10.86 20.03 12.06
CA LYS A 530 -9.92 20.65 11.13
C LYS A 530 -10.62 20.98 9.82
N SER A 531 -10.24 22.11 9.23
CA SER A 531 -10.76 22.53 7.93
C SER A 531 -9.72 22.24 6.86
N TYR A 532 -10.15 21.50 5.83
CA TYR A 532 -9.33 21.05 4.71
C TYR A 532 -9.75 21.78 3.44
N LEU A 533 -8.78 22.11 2.59
CA LEU A 533 -8.97 22.71 1.27
C LEU A 533 -8.07 21.97 0.28
N ILE A 534 -8.61 21.58 -0.87
CA ILE A 534 -7.83 21.08 -2.00
C ILE A 534 -7.68 22.20 -3.03
N THR A 535 -6.44 22.41 -3.47
CA THR A 535 -6.13 23.32 -4.58
C THR A 535 -5.54 22.55 -5.75
N TYR A 536 -5.71 23.08 -6.96
CA TYR A 536 -5.16 22.55 -8.20
C TYR A 536 -4.23 23.58 -8.86
N ASP A 537 -2.99 23.18 -9.12
CA ASP A 537 -1.95 23.91 -9.82
C ASP A 537 -1.64 23.22 -11.14
N GLU A 538 -1.89 23.90 -12.26
CA GLU A 538 -1.64 23.35 -13.60
C GLU A 538 -0.16 23.16 -13.91
N LEU A 539 0.71 23.91 -13.23
CA LEU A 539 2.16 23.95 -13.47
C LEU A 539 2.95 23.01 -12.56
N ASP A 540 2.32 22.41 -11.54
CA ASP A 540 2.99 21.46 -10.65
C ASP A 540 3.23 20.13 -11.39
N PRO A 541 4.49 19.71 -11.60
CA PRO A 541 4.82 18.51 -12.38
C PRO A 541 4.54 17.21 -11.64
N TYR A 542 4.31 17.24 -10.32
CA TYR A 542 4.13 16.03 -9.52
C TYR A 542 2.66 15.64 -9.43
N SER A 543 1.92 16.21 -8.47
CA SER A 543 0.57 15.74 -8.15
C SER A 543 -0.54 16.63 -8.68
N LYS A 544 -0.22 17.83 -9.20
CA LYS A 544 -1.12 18.98 -9.51
C LYS A 544 -2.05 19.44 -8.38
N TYR A 545 -2.45 18.55 -7.49
CA TYR A 545 -3.29 18.76 -6.34
C TYR A 545 -2.45 18.88 -5.08
N ARG A 546 -2.87 19.78 -4.20
CA ARG A 546 -2.30 19.99 -2.87
C ARG A 546 -3.41 20.09 -1.83
N CYS A 547 -3.21 19.44 -0.69
CA CYS A 547 -4.10 19.61 0.45
C CYS A 547 -3.60 20.72 1.39
N TRP A 548 -4.54 21.50 1.88
CA TRP A 548 -4.32 22.58 2.83
C TRP A 548 -5.13 22.34 4.08
N VAL A 549 -4.53 22.55 5.24
CA VAL A 549 -5.24 22.69 6.51
C VAL A 549 -5.24 24.15 6.88
N TYR A 550 -6.41 24.71 7.14
CA TYR A 550 -6.56 26.14 7.44
C TYR A 550 -7.39 26.39 8.69
N GLN A 551 -7.10 27.50 9.36
CA GLN A 551 -7.82 27.94 10.56
C GLN A 551 -7.73 29.45 10.70
N ARG A 552 -8.83 30.06 11.13
CA ARG A 552 -8.83 31.47 11.55
C ARG A 552 -8.25 31.60 12.96
N ALA A 553 -7.20 32.40 13.11
CA ALA A 553 -6.55 32.67 14.39
C ALA A 553 -7.08 33.95 15.06
N ASP A 554 -7.44 34.95 14.26
CA ASP A 554 -7.95 36.24 14.71
C ASP A 554 -8.90 36.80 13.65
N LEU A 555 -9.48 37.99 13.88
CA LEU A 555 -10.33 38.65 12.89
C LEU A 555 -9.58 38.84 11.56
N ASN A 556 -8.30 39.20 11.60
CA ASN A 556 -7.50 39.57 10.42
C ASN A 556 -6.36 38.58 10.14
N LYS A 557 -6.32 37.46 10.86
CA LYS A 557 -5.20 36.51 10.82
C LYS A 557 -5.70 35.12 10.53
N ILE A 558 -5.12 34.52 9.50
CA ILE A 558 -5.44 33.17 9.04
C ILE A 558 -4.15 32.37 9.00
N LEU A 559 -4.22 31.13 9.47
CA LEU A 559 -3.12 30.19 9.46
C LEU A 559 -3.45 29.09 8.46
N MET A 560 -2.51 28.77 7.58
CA MET A 560 -2.66 27.70 6.61
C MET A 560 -1.39 26.87 6.54
N SER A 561 -1.54 25.58 6.27
CA SER A 561 -0.44 24.68 6.01
C SER A 561 -0.74 23.83 4.79
N GLN A 562 0.21 23.73 3.87
CA GLN A 562 0.14 22.90 2.67
C GLN A 562 0.81 21.54 2.93
N SER A 563 0.27 20.47 2.35
CA SER A 563 0.84 19.12 2.38
C SER A 563 1.86 18.89 1.25
N VAL A 564 2.70 17.86 1.43
CA VAL A 564 3.68 17.43 0.41
C VAL A 564 3.05 16.77 -0.82
N GLY A 565 1.81 16.28 -0.72
CA GLY A 565 1.08 15.66 -1.83
C GLY A 565 -0.41 15.99 -1.81
N PRO A 566 -1.23 15.28 -2.59
CA PRO A 566 -2.67 15.57 -2.72
C PRO A 566 -3.50 15.01 -1.55
N PHE A 567 -2.90 14.21 -0.68
CA PHE A 567 -3.54 13.60 0.48
C PHE A 567 -3.52 14.54 1.70
N CYS A 568 -4.62 14.53 2.46
CA CYS A 568 -4.75 15.29 3.70
C CYS A 568 -4.39 14.41 4.90
N ASN A 569 -3.23 14.66 5.53
CA ASN A 569 -2.82 13.88 6.71
C ASN A 569 -3.60 14.32 7.96
N LEU A 570 -4.07 13.35 8.75
CA LEU A 570 -4.72 13.61 10.05
C LEU A 570 -3.79 14.30 11.05
N HIS A 571 -2.49 14.05 11.00
CA HIS A 571 -1.51 14.67 11.90
C HIS A 571 -1.06 16.06 11.47
N GLN A 572 -1.40 16.50 10.25
CA GLN A 572 -1.07 17.83 9.77
C GLN A 572 -1.79 18.91 10.59
N THR A 573 -1.09 20.00 10.90
CA THR A 573 -1.61 21.14 11.66
C THR A 573 -1.25 22.45 10.99
N VAL A 574 -2.01 23.51 11.27
CA VAL A 574 -1.82 24.85 10.69
C VAL A 574 -0.48 25.51 11.02
N HIS A 575 0.26 25.02 12.04
CA HIS A 575 1.55 25.56 12.45
C HIS A 575 2.76 24.90 11.76
N GLY A 576 2.56 23.88 10.93
CA GLY A 576 3.58 23.37 10.00
C GLY A 576 4.82 22.71 10.60
N THR A 577 4.77 22.20 11.83
CA THR A 577 5.92 21.58 12.50
C THR A 577 5.73 20.06 12.64
N GLY A 578 5.79 19.37 11.49
CA GLY A 578 5.70 17.90 11.39
C GLY A 578 4.35 17.37 10.86
N GLY A 579 4.31 16.07 10.53
CA GLY A 579 3.08 15.39 10.10
C GLY A 579 2.70 15.50 8.62
N GLY A 580 3.67 15.72 7.72
CA GLY A 580 3.45 15.74 6.27
C GLY A 580 3.12 17.11 5.66
N SER A 581 3.33 18.19 6.41
CA SER A 581 3.26 19.57 5.88
C SER A 581 4.54 19.95 5.14
N ALA A 582 4.40 20.55 3.96
CA ALA A 582 5.47 21.11 3.14
C ALA A 582 5.83 22.54 3.59
N VAL A 583 4.81 23.39 3.73
CA VAL A 583 4.94 24.79 4.15
C VAL A 583 3.74 25.20 4.98
N ALA A 584 3.97 26.00 6.01
CA ALA A 584 2.94 26.71 6.74
C ALA A 584 3.11 28.22 6.60
N ILE A 585 2.00 28.88 6.30
CA ILE A 585 1.91 30.31 6.12
C ILE A 585 1.01 30.92 7.20
N LYS A 586 1.52 31.99 7.80
CA LYS A 586 0.77 32.85 8.71
C LYS A 586 0.45 34.14 7.97
N MET A 587 -0.82 34.34 7.70
CA MET A 587 -1.36 35.42 6.88
C MET A 587 -1.96 36.51 7.75
N VAL A 588 -1.70 37.77 7.39
CA VAL A 588 -2.25 38.97 8.01
C VAL A 588 -2.85 39.85 6.92
N GLU A 589 -4.14 40.17 7.05
CA GLU A 589 -4.85 41.06 6.12
C GLU A 589 -4.22 42.47 6.15
N TYR A 590 -3.94 43.03 4.97
CA TYR A 590 -3.40 44.40 4.85
C TYR A 590 -4.21 45.31 3.92
N GLU A 591 -5.18 44.78 3.17
CA GLU A 591 -6.00 45.56 2.23
C GLU A 591 -7.29 46.08 2.89
N ARG A 592 -7.16 47.00 3.84
CA ARG A 592 -8.32 47.66 4.49
C ARG A 592 -8.63 49.06 3.97
N GLU A 593 -7.68 49.69 3.27
CA GLU A 593 -7.82 51.09 2.89
C GLU A 593 -8.66 51.28 1.61
N HIS A 594 -8.74 50.27 0.75
CA HIS A 594 -9.35 50.39 -0.58
C HIS A 594 -10.56 49.46 -0.80
N ASP A 595 -10.83 48.50 0.10
CA ASP A 595 -11.96 47.56 0.07
C ASP A 595 -12.22 46.89 -1.31
N ARG A 596 -11.18 46.71 -2.14
CA ARG A 596 -11.34 46.08 -3.46
C ARG A 596 -11.40 44.56 -3.35
N CYS A 597 -10.81 43.99 -2.30
CA CYS A 597 -10.79 42.56 -2.04
C CYS A 597 -11.32 42.24 -0.62
N PRO A 598 -12.65 42.10 -0.44
CA PRO A 598 -13.22 41.85 0.87
C PRO A 598 -12.82 40.48 1.41
N MET A 599 -12.47 40.44 2.70
CA MET A 599 -12.14 39.19 3.38
C MET A 599 -13.35 38.27 3.49
N HIS A 600 -13.15 37.00 3.17
CA HIS A 600 -14.12 35.92 3.33
C HIS A 600 -13.49 34.74 4.05
N PHE A 601 -14.25 34.12 4.95
CA PHE A 601 -13.83 32.91 5.66
C PHE A 601 -15.00 31.95 5.84
N ASP A 602 -14.88 30.75 5.30
CA ASP A 602 -15.76 29.61 5.52
C ASP A 602 -14.93 28.48 6.16
N ASP A 603 -15.41 27.88 7.24
CA ASP A 603 -14.69 26.80 7.93
C ASP A 603 -15.00 25.41 7.34
N GLY A 604 -15.89 25.32 6.36
CA GLY A 604 -16.28 24.08 5.69
C GLY A 604 -17.18 23.17 6.53
N ALA A 605 -17.83 23.69 7.59
CA ALA A 605 -18.74 22.91 8.43
C ALA A 605 -19.95 22.37 7.65
N ASN A 606 -20.50 23.17 6.73
CA ASN A 606 -21.51 22.71 5.78
C ASN A 606 -21.01 22.87 4.33
N PRO A 607 -20.30 21.86 3.80
CA PRO A 607 -19.78 21.92 2.45
C PRO A 607 -20.90 22.12 1.39
N TRP A 608 -22.10 21.62 1.66
CA TRP A 608 -23.20 21.57 0.70
C TRP A 608 -23.99 22.87 0.52
N GLN A 609 -23.66 23.91 1.28
CA GLN A 609 -24.32 25.19 1.14
C GLN A 609 -23.78 25.92 -0.07
N GLU A 610 -24.69 26.35 -0.96
CA GLU A 610 -24.32 27.23 -2.06
C GLU A 610 -23.84 28.58 -1.49
N PRO A 611 -22.61 29.03 -1.86
CA PRO A 611 -22.08 30.31 -1.43
C PRO A 611 -22.86 31.44 -2.13
N GLY A 612 -23.95 31.89 -1.50
CA GLY A 612 -24.80 32.95 -2.02
C GLY A 612 -26.11 33.18 -1.26
N SER A 613 -26.53 32.27 -0.37
CA SER A 613 -27.80 32.38 0.36
C SER A 613 -27.74 33.20 1.66
N GLN A 614 -26.58 33.71 2.06
CA GLN A 614 -26.46 34.54 3.28
C GLN A 614 -26.80 36.00 2.99
N ILE A 615 -28.08 36.28 2.75
CA ILE A 615 -28.61 37.59 3.13
C ILE A 615 -28.60 37.60 4.66
N HIS A 616 -27.59 38.22 5.27
CA HIS A 616 -27.66 38.59 6.69
C HIS A 616 -28.77 39.64 6.83
N LYS A 617 -30.01 39.19 7.05
CA LYS A 617 -31.08 40.07 7.54
C LYS A 617 -30.74 40.42 8.98
N PHE A 618 -30.01 41.51 9.15
CA PHE A 618 -29.91 42.18 10.44
C PHE A 618 -31.32 42.66 10.82
N ARG A 619 -32.02 41.86 11.63
CA ARG A 619 -33.21 42.33 12.33
C ARG A 619 -32.72 43.26 13.42
N PHE A 620 -32.63 44.55 13.10
CA PHE A 620 -32.62 45.58 14.12
C PHE A 620 -34.01 45.56 14.77
N THR A 621 -34.16 44.79 15.85
CA THR A 621 -35.20 45.08 16.83
C THR A 621 -34.80 46.41 17.47
N ALA A 622 -35.16 47.51 16.83
CA ALA A 622 -35.29 48.78 17.52
C ALA A 622 -36.24 48.49 18.69
N GLY A 623 -35.71 48.52 19.92
CA GLY A 623 -36.46 48.21 21.12
C GLY A 623 -37.63 49.19 21.27
N SER A 624 -38.78 48.86 20.70
CA SER A 624 -40.06 49.50 20.97
C SER A 624 -40.80 48.82 22.12
N GLU A 625 -40.21 47.79 22.75
CA GLU A 625 -40.83 47.05 23.85
C GLU A 625 -40.89 47.82 25.19
N PHE A 626 -40.38 49.06 25.26
CA PHE A 626 -40.42 49.87 26.49
C PHE A 626 -41.45 51.01 26.51
N VAL A 627 -42.33 51.15 25.51
CA VAL A 627 -43.31 52.28 25.51
C VAL A 627 -44.77 51.85 25.74
N SER A 628 -45.14 50.56 25.65
CA SER A 628 -46.54 50.15 25.83
C SER A 628 -46.96 49.90 27.29
N ALA A 629 -46.02 49.63 28.20
CA ALA A 629 -46.35 49.30 29.60
C ALA A 629 -46.63 50.54 30.49
N SER A 630 -46.09 51.72 30.14
CA SER A 630 -46.26 52.94 30.95
C SER A 630 -47.60 53.65 30.72
N LEU A 631 -48.23 53.56 29.55
CA LEU A 631 -49.50 54.25 29.30
C LEU A 631 -50.69 53.55 29.98
N VAL A 632 -50.69 52.21 30.01
CA VAL A 632 -51.76 51.43 30.66
C VAL A 632 -51.72 51.57 32.18
N THR A 633 -50.54 51.64 32.78
CA THR A 633 -50.35 51.85 34.23
C THR A 633 -50.71 53.28 34.64
N ILE A 634 -50.39 54.29 33.82
CA ILE A 634 -50.82 55.68 34.06
C ILE A 634 -52.35 55.79 33.95
N LEU A 635 -52.98 55.21 32.91
CA LEU A 635 -54.45 55.22 32.76
C LEU A 635 -55.18 54.49 33.89
N LEU A 636 -54.65 53.35 34.36
CA LEU A 636 -55.22 52.63 35.51
C LEU A 636 -55.07 53.43 36.81
N SER A 637 -53.97 54.16 37.01
CA SER A 637 -53.79 55.01 38.19
C SER A 637 -54.78 56.19 38.23
N PHE A 638 -55.09 56.79 37.07
CA PHE A 638 -56.13 57.82 36.97
C PHE A 638 -57.54 57.29 37.19
N VAL A 639 -57.87 56.09 36.70
CA VAL A 639 -59.19 55.47 36.92
C VAL A 639 -59.38 55.07 38.39
N VAL A 640 -58.34 54.55 39.06
CA VAL A 640 -58.39 54.19 40.48
C VAL A 640 -58.47 55.45 41.37
N SER A 641 -57.73 56.52 41.06
CA SER A 641 -57.87 57.80 41.77
C SER A 641 -59.24 58.45 41.56
N TRP A 642 -59.83 58.33 40.36
CA TRP A 642 -61.17 58.84 40.09
C TRP A 642 -62.26 58.05 40.82
N LEU A 643 -62.11 56.73 40.94
CA LEU A 643 -63.02 55.87 41.71
C LEU A 643 -62.91 56.06 43.23
N LEU A 644 -61.73 56.40 43.74
CA LEU A 644 -61.52 56.71 45.17
C LEU A 644 -62.04 58.11 45.56
N SER A 645 -62.14 59.03 44.60
CA SER A 645 -62.69 60.38 44.78
C SER A 645 -64.23 60.41 44.81
N ARG A 646 -64.90 59.34 44.36
CA ARG A 646 -66.36 59.17 44.42
C ARG A 646 -66.76 58.10 45.43
N LYS A 647 -66.55 58.39 46.71
CA LYS A 647 -67.40 57.86 47.79
C LYS A 647 -67.94 59.04 48.60
N PRO A 648 -69.25 59.10 48.88
CA PRO A 648 -69.85 60.16 49.69
C PRO A 648 -69.37 60.12 51.14
#